data_AF-Q9UIW7-F1
#
_entry.id   AF-Q9UIW7-F1
#
_cell.length_a   1.000
_cell.length_b   1.000
_cell.length_c   1.000
_cell.angle_alpha   90.00
_cell.angle_beta   90.00
_cell.angle_gamma   90.00
#
_symmetry.space_group_name_H-M   'P 1'
#
loop_
_entity.id
_entity.type
_entity.pdbx_description
1 polymer ?
#
loop_
_entity_poly.entity_id
_entity_poly.type
_entity_poly.pdbx_seq_one_letter_code
_entity_poly.pdbx_strand_id
1 'polypeptide(L)'
;HDEMICKMASKADVLDVVVASTVQKDMAIMIEDEKALRETVRKLGVIDSERMDFELLPDDERQCVKCKTTCFMSAISCSCKPGLLVCLHHVKELCSCPPYKYKLRYRYTLDDLYPMMNALKLRAESYNEWALNVNEALEAKINKKKSLVSFKALIEESEMKKFPDNDLLRHLRLVTQDAEKCASVAQQLLNGKRQTRYRSGGGKSQNQLTVNELRQFVTQLYALPCVLSQTPLLKDLLNRVEDFQQHSQKLLSEETPSAAELQDLLDVSFEFDVELPQLAEMRIRLEQARWLEEVQQACLDPSSLTLDDMRRLIDLGVGLAPYSAVEKAMARLQELLTVSEHWDDKAKSLLKARPRHSLNSLATAVKEIEEIPAYLPNGAALKDSVQRARDWLQDVEGLQAGGRVPVLDTLIELVTRGRSIPVHLNSLPRLETLVAEVQAWKECAVNTFLTENSPYSLLEVLCPRCDIGLLGLKRKQRKLKEPLPNGKKKSTKLESLSDLERALTESKETASAMATLGEARLREMEALQSLRLANEGKLLSPLQDVDIKICLCQKAPAAPMIQCELCRDAFHTSCVAVPSISQGLRIWLCPHCRRSEKPPLEKILPLLASLQRIRVRLPEGDALRYMIERTVNWQHRAQQLLSSGNLKFVQDRVGSGLLYSRWQASAGQVSDTNKVSQPPGTTSFSLPDDWDNRTSYLHSPFSTGRSCIPLHGVSPEVNELLMEAQLLQVSLPEIQELYQTLLAKPSPAQQTDRSSPVRPSSEKNDCCRGKRDGINSLERKLKRRLEREGLSSERWERVKKMRTPKKKKIKLSHPKDMNNFKLERERSYELVRSAETHSLPSDTSYSEQEDSEDEDAICPAVSCLQPEGDEVDWVQCDGSCNQWFHQVCVGVSPEMAEKEDYICVRCTVKDAPSRK
;
A
#
# COMPACT_ATOMS: atom_id res chain seq x y z
N HIS A 1 -4.12 -51.61 -104.95
CA HIS A 1 -4.91 -50.85 -103.96
C HIS A 1 -5.11 -51.70 -102.71
N ASP A 2 -5.81 -52.83 -102.84
CA ASP A 2 -6.18 -53.79 -101.81
C ASP A 2 -5.00 -54.21 -100.89
N GLU A 3 -3.82 -54.42 -101.48
CA GLU A 3 -2.59 -54.72 -100.73
C GLU A 3 -2.27 -53.62 -99.70
N MET A 4 -2.35 -52.35 -100.10
CA MET A 4 -2.12 -51.20 -99.23
C MET A 4 -3.14 -51.17 -98.08
N ILE A 5 -4.41 -51.46 -98.37
CA ILE A 5 -5.50 -51.55 -97.37
C ILE A 5 -5.20 -52.65 -96.36
N CYS A 6 -4.87 -53.87 -96.81
CA CYS A 6 -4.51 -54.97 -95.93
C CYS A 6 -3.22 -54.72 -95.12
N LYS A 7 -2.17 -54.12 -95.72
CA LYS A 7 -0.93 -53.78 -95.01
C LYS A 7 -1.14 -52.69 -93.96
N MET A 8 -2.00 -51.70 -94.24
CA MET A 8 -2.44 -50.72 -93.23
C MET A 8 -3.25 -51.38 -92.11
N ALA A 9 -4.23 -52.21 -92.44
CA ALA A 9 -5.04 -52.95 -91.47
C ALA A 9 -4.18 -53.86 -90.55
N SER A 10 -3.09 -54.44 -91.07
CA SER A 10 -2.14 -55.23 -90.28
C SER A 10 -1.30 -54.42 -89.27
N LYS A 11 -1.43 -53.09 -89.25
CA LYS A 11 -0.72 -52.14 -88.37
C LYS A 11 -1.68 -51.14 -87.71
N ALA A 12 -2.93 -51.55 -87.49
CA ALA A 12 -4.01 -50.69 -87.01
C ALA A 12 -3.71 -49.99 -85.66
N ASP A 13 -2.83 -50.56 -84.83
CA ASP A 13 -2.39 -50.01 -83.55
C ASP A 13 -1.56 -48.72 -83.68
N VAL A 14 -0.72 -48.63 -84.71
CA VAL A 14 0.17 -47.48 -84.98
C VAL A 14 -0.33 -46.53 -86.07
N LEU A 15 -1.48 -46.80 -86.68
CA LEU A 15 -2.11 -45.87 -87.63
C LEU A 15 -2.66 -44.62 -86.91
N ASP A 16 -2.64 -43.51 -87.65
CA ASP A 16 -3.51 -42.37 -87.38
C ASP A 16 -5.00 -42.81 -87.38
N VAL A 17 -5.81 -42.15 -86.56
CA VAL A 17 -7.20 -42.51 -86.30
C VAL A 17 -8.15 -42.11 -87.45
N VAL A 18 -7.83 -41.06 -88.21
CA VAL A 18 -8.59 -40.64 -89.39
C VAL A 18 -8.29 -41.58 -90.55
N VAL A 19 -7.01 -41.95 -90.72
CA VAL A 19 -6.60 -43.03 -91.64
C VAL A 19 -7.29 -44.33 -91.25
N ALA A 20 -7.24 -44.76 -89.99
CA ALA A 20 -7.87 -46.00 -89.53
C ALA A 20 -9.38 -46.02 -89.81
N SER A 21 -10.12 -44.94 -89.53
CA SER A 21 -11.56 -44.85 -89.84
C SER A 21 -11.84 -44.87 -91.35
N THR A 22 -10.97 -44.30 -92.17
CA THR A 22 -11.11 -44.31 -93.63
C THR A 22 -10.86 -45.70 -94.20
N VAL A 23 -9.73 -46.31 -93.82
CA VAL A 23 -9.32 -47.66 -94.23
C VAL A 23 -10.31 -48.71 -93.72
N GLN A 24 -10.94 -48.51 -92.56
CA GLN A 24 -11.99 -49.41 -92.05
C GLN A 24 -13.25 -49.44 -92.93
N LYS A 25 -13.64 -48.29 -93.51
CA LYS A 25 -14.77 -48.19 -94.44
C LYS A 25 -14.42 -48.78 -95.80
N ASP A 26 -13.24 -48.46 -96.30
CA ASP A 26 -12.70 -48.94 -97.59
C ASP A 26 -12.51 -50.47 -97.57
N MET A 27 -11.94 -51.00 -96.48
CA MET A 27 -11.80 -52.43 -96.23
C MET A 27 -13.14 -53.16 -96.13
N ALA A 28 -14.17 -52.53 -95.56
CA ALA A 28 -15.51 -53.14 -95.49
C ALA A 28 -16.15 -53.29 -96.88
N ILE A 29 -15.98 -52.29 -97.77
CA ILE A 29 -16.41 -52.38 -99.18
C ILE A 29 -15.64 -53.49 -99.89
N MET A 30 -14.30 -53.47 -99.79
CA MET A 30 -13.41 -54.48 -100.37
C MET A 30 -13.73 -55.92 -99.93
N ILE A 31 -14.13 -56.13 -98.67
CA ILE A 31 -14.52 -57.44 -98.14
C ILE A 31 -15.82 -57.94 -98.80
N GLU A 32 -16.85 -57.10 -98.90
CA GLU A 32 -18.14 -57.50 -99.50
C GLU A 32 -18.05 -57.66 -101.03
N ASP A 33 -17.27 -56.81 -101.72
CA ASP A 33 -16.99 -56.97 -103.16
C ASP A 33 -16.21 -58.27 -103.45
N GLU A 34 -15.12 -58.53 -102.73
CA GLU A 34 -14.32 -59.76 -102.89
C GLU A 34 -15.15 -61.01 -102.56
N LYS A 35 -16.03 -60.95 -101.55
CA LYS A 35 -16.99 -62.00 -101.21
C LYS A 35 -17.99 -62.25 -102.34
N ALA A 36 -18.61 -61.20 -102.89
CA ALA A 36 -19.54 -61.30 -104.01
C ALA A 36 -18.87 -61.85 -105.29
N LEU A 37 -17.62 -61.46 -105.54
CA LEU A 37 -16.81 -61.98 -106.63
C LEU A 37 -16.45 -63.47 -106.41
N ARG A 38 -16.01 -63.86 -105.21
CA ARG A 38 -15.72 -65.26 -104.85
C ARG A 38 -16.95 -66.15 -104.98
N GLU A 39 -18.11 -65.69 -104.52
CA GLU A 39 -19.39 -66.38 -104.76
C GLU A 39 -19.70 -66.51 -106.25
N THR A 40 -19.46 -65.47 -107.04
CA THR A 40 -19.73 -65.47 -108.49
C THR A 40 -18.84 -66.47 -109.22
N VAL A 41 -17.54 -66.53 -108.93
CA VAL A 41 -16.64 -67.52 -109.56
C VAL A 41 -16.91 -68.95 -109.06
N ARG A 42 -17.36 -69.11 -107.81
CA ARG A 42 -17.85 -70.39 -107.28
C ARG A 42 -19.10 -70.87 -108.03
N LYS A 43 -20.05 -69.96 -108.33
CA LYS A 43 -21.27 -70.21 -109.14
C LYS A 43 -20.94 -70.51 -110.60
N LEU A 44 -19.85 -69.95 -111.16
CA LEU A 44 -19.32 -70.28 -112.49
C LEU A 44 -18.64 -71.66 -112.58
N GLY A 45 -18.51 -72.41 -111.47
CA GLY A 45 -18.01 -73.78 -111.47
C GLY A 45 -16.53 -73.93 -111.14
N VAL A 46 -15.85 -72.88 -110.67
CA VAL A 46 -14.54 -73.01 -110.01
C VAL A 46 -14.77 -73.68 -108.64
N ILE A 47 -13.95 -74.67 -108.27
CA ILE A 47 -14.09 -75.43 -107.02
C ILE A 47 -12.78 -75.48 -106.23
N ASP A 48 -11.66 -75.76 -106.92
CA ASP A 48 -10.33 -75.81 -106.32
C ASP A 48 -9.86 -74.41 -105.92
N SER A 49 -9.23 -74.29 -104.76
CA SER A 49 -8.77 -73.02 -104.19
C SER A 49 -7.50 -73.21 -103.38
N GLU A 50 -6.58 -72.26 -103.48
CA GLU A 50 -5.21 -72.38 -102.99
C GLU A 50 -4.74 -71.01 -102.48
N ARG A 51 -4.19 -70.94 -101.25
CA ARG A 51 -3.68 -69.68 -100.72
C ARG A 51 -2.43 -69.26 -101.50
N MET A 52 -2.27 -67.96 -101.76
CA MET A 52 -1.13 -67.40 -102.48
C MET A 52 -0.75 -66.03 -101.89
N ASP A 53 0.52 -65.87 -101.49
CA ASP A 53 1.05 -64.62 -100.94
C ASP A 53 1.49 -63.69 -102.09
N PHE A 54 0.52 -63.04 -102.72
CA PHE A 54 0.71 -62.21 -103.92
C PHE A 54 1.73 -61.09 -103.76
N GLU A 55 2.03 -60.60 -102.55
CA GLU A 55 3.06 -59.58 -102.30
C GLU A 55 4.50 -60.07 -102.48
N LEU A 56 4.72 -61.38 -102.62
CA LEU A 56 6.03 -61.98 -102.86
C LEU A 56 6.34 -62.16 -104.35
N LEU A 57 5.37 -61.87 -105.23
CA LEU A 57 5.51 -61.98 -106.68
C LEU A 57 5.83 -60.60 -107.30
N PRO A 58 6.65 -60.53 -108.35
CA PRO A 58 6.76 -59.35 -109.21
C PRO A 58 5.39 -58.88 -109.73
N ASP A 59 5.25 -57.57 -109.94
CA ASP A 59 3.97 -56.95 -110.31
C ASP A 59 3.46 -57.39 -111.70
N ASP A 60 4.37 -57.76 -112.60
CA ASP A 60 4.10 -58.32 -113.92
C ASP A 60 3.70 -59.80 -113.88
N GLU A 61 4.26 -60.61 -112.97
CA GLU A 61 3.83 -62.01 -112.75
C GLU A 61 2.43 -62.11 -112.14
N ARG A 62 1.97 -61.09 -111.40
CA ARG A 62 0.65 -61.07 -110.74
C ARG A 62 -0.42 -60.24 -111.47
N GLN A 63 -0.16 -59.78 -112.69
CA GLN A 63 -1.11 -59.02 -113.50
C GLN A 63 -2.21 -59.88 -114.16
N CYS A 64 -3.45 -59.40 -114.12
CA CYS A 64 -4.55 -59.96 -114.91
C CYS A 64 -4.27 -59.84 -116.42
N VAL A 65 -4.22 -60.97 -117.13
CA VAL A 65 -3.95 -61.04 -118.58
C VAL A 65 -4.79 -60.04 -119.39
N LYS A 66 -6.08 -59.86 -119.04
CA LYS A 66 -7.03 -59.00 -119.75
C LYS A 66 -6.90 -57.52 -119.42
N CYS A 67 -7.10 -57.13 -118.16
CA CYS A 67 -7.21 -55.72 -117.75
C CYS A 67 -5.95 -55.13 -117.10
N LYS A 68 -4.87 -55.92 -116.97
CA LYS A 68 -3.58 -55.51 -116.39
C LYS A 68 -3.65 -54.96 -114.96
N THR A 69 -4.73 -55.23 -114.22
CA THR A 69 -4.74 -54.97 -112.77
C THR A 69 -3.80 -55.95 -112.06
N THR A 70 -2.99 -55.45 -111.14
CA THR A 70 -2.15 -56.23 -110.22
C THR A 70 -3.08 -56.96 -109.24
N CYS A 71 -3.17 -58.28 -109.33
CA CYS A 71 -4.03 -59.09 -108.46
C CYS A 71 -3.43 -59.22 -107.06
N PHE A 72 -4.24 -58.98 -106.02
CA PHE A 72 -3.86 -59.18 -104.62
C PHE A 72 -4.87 -60.02 -103.84
N MET A 73 -6.15 -59.61 -103.74
CA MET A 73 -7.12 -60.33 -102.91
C MET A 73 -7.38 -61.76 -103.41
N SER A 74 -7.60 -61.90 -104.72
CA SER A 74 -7.62 -63.18 -105.41
C SER A 74 -7.41 -63.06 -106.93
N ALA A 75 -7.11 -64.20 -107.55
CA ALA A 75 -6.99 -64.40 -108.99
C ALA A 75 -7.43 -65.81 -109.38
N ILE A 76 -7.73 -66.04 -110.66
CA ILE A 76 -7.93 -67.37 -111.22
C ILE A 76 -6.67 -67.79 -112.00
N SER A 77 -6.22 -69.02 -111.72
CA SER A 77 -5.13 -69.72 -112.42
C SER A 77 -5.63 -71.03 -113.05
N CYS A 78 -4.93 -71.55 -114.05
CA CYS A 78 -5.21 -72.87 -114.63
C CYS A 78 -3.92 -73.57 -115.06
N SER A 79 -3.82 -74.88 -114.82
CA SER A 79 -2.62 -75.68 -115.13
C SER A 79 -2.27 -75.74 -116.63
N CYS A 80 -3.19 -75.41 -117.54
CA CYS A 80 -2.89 -75.31 -118.97
C CYS A 80 -2.10 -74.05 -119.37
N LYS A 81 -1.98 -73.07 -118.46
CA LYS A 81 -1.20 -71.84 -118.63
C LYS A 81 -0.48 -71.46 -117.32
N PRO A 82 0.62 -72.14 -116.97
CA PRO A 82 1.44 -71.77 -115.81
C PRO A 82 1.88 -70.31 -115.89
N GLY A 83 1.94 -69.63 -114.74
CA GLY A 83 2.34 -68.22 -114.63
C GLY A 83 1.32 -67.18 -115.15
N LEU A 84 0.19 -67.58 -115.74
CA LEU A 84 -0.82 -66.64 -116.23
C LEU A 84 -2.07 -66.61 -115.34
N LEU A 85 -2.50 -65.39 -115.01
CA LEU A 85 -3.58 -65.10 -114.07
C LEU A 85 -4.64 -64.18 -114.67
N VAL A 86 -5.88 -64.26 -114.16
CA VAL A 86 -6.91 -63.23 -114.37
C VAL A 86 -7.58 -62.86 -113.05
N CYS A 87 -7.96 -61.60 -112.86
CA CYS A 87 -8.80 -61.18 -111.73
C CYS A 87 -10.22 -61.78 -111.85
N LEU A 88 -10.98 -61.81 -110.74
CA LEU A 88 -12.30 -62.45 -110.70
C LEU A 88 -13.34 -61.83 -111.67
N HIS A 89 -13.16 -60.57 -112.09
CA HIS A 89 -13.96 -59.94 -113.15
C HIS A 89 -13.79 -60.59 -114.55
N HIS A 90 -12.67 -61.28 -114.80
CA HIS A 90 -12.24 -61.71 -116.14
C HIS A 90 -11.97 -63.23 -116.25
N VAL A 91 -12.62 -64.06 -115.43
CA VAL A 91 -12.44 -65.54 -115.41
C VAL A 91 -12.53 -66.20 -116.79
N LYS A 92 -13.40 -65.69 -117.66
CA LYS A 92 -13.63 -66.22 -119.02
C LYS A 92 -12.46 -65.95 -119.99
N GLU A 93 -11.59 -65.00 -119.67
CA GLU A 93 -10.51 -64.51 -120.55
C GLU A 93 -9.18 -65.27 -120.36
N LEU A 94 -9.09 -66.19 -119.39
CA LEU A 94 -7.86 -66.92 -119.08
C LEU A 94 -7.47 -67.90 -120.19
N CYS A 95 -8.39 -68.80 -120.54
CA CYS A 95 -8.23 -69.83 -121.58
C CYS A 95 -9.57 -70.48 -121.93
N SER A 96 -9.56 -71.44 -122.84
CA SER A 96 -10.73 -72.22 -123.28
C SER A 96 -11.02 -73.47 -122.44
N CYS A 97 -10.35 -73.67 -121.29
CA CYS A 97 -10.64 -74.80 -120.40
C CYS A 97 -11.94 -74.57 -119.59
N PRO A 98 -12.66 -75.64 -119.22
CA PRO A 98 -13.86 -75.53 -118.40
C PRO A 98 -13.51 -75.10 -116.95
N PRO A 99 -14.34 -74.26 -116.29
CA PRO A 99 -14.01 -73.65 -114.99
C PRO A 99 -13.67 -74.62 -113.85
N TYR A 100 -14.10 -75.88 -113.89
CA TYR A 100 -13.73 -76.86 -112.86
C TYR A 100 -12.23 -77.22 -112.88
N LYS A 101 -11.50 -76.89 -113.96
CA LYS A 101 -10.03 -77.01 -114.05
C LYS A 101 -9.29 -75.73 -113.60
N TYR A 102 -10.02 -74.74 -113.10
CA TYR A 102 -9.46 -73.49 -112.59
C TYR A 102 -9.24 -73.58 -111.08
N LYS A 103 -8.18 -72.90 -110.61
CA LYS A 103 -7.83 -72.73 -109.20
C LYS A 103 -8.03 -71.27 -108.80
N LEU A 104 -8.88 -71.03 -107.81
CA LEU A 104 -8.98 -69.74 -107.13
C LEU A 104 -7.74 -69.54 -106.24
N ARG A 105 -6.82 -68.69 -106.68
CA ARG A 105 -5.70 -68.21 -105.87
C ARG A 105 -6.20 -67.09 -104.98
N TYR A 106 -6.04 -67.18 -103.66
CA TYR A 106 -6.54 -66.15 -102.72
C TYR A 106 -5.51 -65.80 -101.66
N ARG A 107 -5.46 -64.53 -101.24
CA ARG A 107 -4.51 -64.06 -100.23
C ARG A 107 -4.94 -64.39 -98.80
N TYR A 108 -6.21 -64.09 -98.52
CA TYR A 108 -6.86 -64.15 -97.21
C TYR A 108 -8.21 -64.86 -97.33
N THR A 109 -8.63 -65.61 -96.30
CA THR A 109 -10.04 -66.02 -96.14
C THR A 109 -10.88 -64.82 -95.72
N LEU A 110 -12.21 -64.95 -95.69
CA LEU A 110 -13.05 -63.89 -95.09
C LEU A 110 -12.81 -63.80 -93.57
N ASP A 111 -12.55 -64.93 -92.93
CA ASP A 111 -12.27 -65.03 -91.49
C ASP A 111 -10.92 -64.40 -91.09
N ASP A 112 -9.94 -64.33 -92.01
CA ASP A 112 -8.70 -63.56 -91.82
C ASP A 112 -8.96 -62.04 -91.86
N LEU A 113 -9.93 -61.60 -92.68
CA LEU A 113 -10.16 -60.18 -93.00
C LEU A 113 -11.02 -59.45 -91.95
N TYR A 114 -12.05 -60.09 -91.40
CA TYR A 114 -12.90 -59.46 -90.38
C TYR A 114 -12.13 -59.05 -89.11
N PRO A 115 -11.18 -59.83 -88.55
CA PRO A 115 -10.33 -59.39 -87.44
C PRO A 115 -9.48 -58.15 -87.77
N MET A 116 -8.94 -58.06 -88.99
CA MET A 116 -8.14 -56.92 -89.44
C MET A 116 -9.01 -55.64 -89.56
N MET A 117 -10.23 -55.77 -90.08
CA MET A 117 -11.22 -54.67 -90.09
C MET A 117 -11.64 -54.27 -88.67
N ASN A 118 -11.84 -55.23 -87.77
CA ASN A 118 -12.21 -54.97 -86.38
C ASN A 118 -11.11 -54.26 -85.58
N ALA A 119 -9.84 -54.55 -85.86
CA ALA A 119 -8.71 -53.83 -85.25
C ALA A 119 -8.71 -52.33 -85.63
N LEU A 120 -8.95 -52.02 -86.92
CA LEU A 120 -9.12 -50.63 -87.39
C LEU A 120 -10.35 -49.96 -86.77
N LYS A 121 -11.45 -50.71 -86.62
CA LYS A 121 -12.69 -50.23 -85.99
C LYS A 121 -12.44 -49.82 -84.52
N LEU A 122 -11.85 -50.71 -83.72
CA LEU A 122 -11.50 -50.46 -82.32
C LEU A 122 -10.54 -49.26 -82.17
N ARG A 123 -9.57 -49.11 -83.09
CA ARG A 123 -8.66 -47.96 -83.14
C ARG A 123 -9.40 -46.64 -83.30
N ALA A 124 -10.37 -46.58 -84.21
CA ALA A 124 -11.16 -45.37 -84.47
C ALA A 124 -12.19 -45.09 -83.36
N GLU A 125 -12.87 -46.11 -82.83
CA GLU A 125 -13.85 -45.97 -81.77
C GLU A 125 -13.24 -45.48 -80.46
N SER A 126 -12.09 -46.03 -80.04
CA SER A 126 -11.42 -45.59 -78.80
C SER A 126 -10.99 -44.12 -78.82
N TYR A 127 -10.74 -43.53 -79.99
CA TYR A 127 -10.46 -42.09 -80.10
C TYR A 127 -11.74 -41.24 -80.02
N ASN A 128 -12.86 -41.72 -80.57
CA ASN A 128 -14.16 -41.04 -80.45
C ASN A 128 -14.63 -41.03 -78.99
N GLU A 129 -14.50 -42.15 -78.27
CA GLU A 129 -14.80 -42.24 -76.83
C GLU A 129 -13.92 -41.28 -76.01
N TRP A 130 -12.62 -41.23 -76.29
CA TRP A 130 -11.71 -40.28 -75.65
C TRP A 130 -12.11 -38.81 -75.94
N ALA A 131 -12.40 -38.47 -77.19
CA ALA A 131 -12.80 -37.12 -77.59
C ALA A 131 -14.12 -36.69 -76.92
N LEU A 132 -15.10 -37.60 -76.77
CA LEU A 132 -16.31 -37.35 -75.99
C LEU A 132 -15.98 -37.13 -74.50
N ASN A 133 -15.17 -38.01 -73.90
CA ASN A 133 -14.75 -37.91 -72.50
C ASN A 133 -14.01 -36.60 -72.17
N VAL A 134 -13.27 -36.03 -73.13
CA VAL A 134 -12.58 -34.74 -73.02
C VAL A 134 -13.56 -33.56 -73.17
N ASN A 135 -14.45 -33.57 -74.17
CA ASN A 135 -15.45 -32.50 -74.30
C ASN A 135 -16.39 -32.44 -73.08
N GLU A 136 -16.87 -33.59 -72.60
CA GLU A 136 -17.65 -33.66 -71.34
C GLU A 136 -16.86 -33.19 -70.11
N ALA A 137 -15.52 -33.29 -70.12
CA ALA A 137 -14.68 -32.81 -69.03
C ALA A 137 -14.52 -31.28 -69.04
N LEU A 138 -14.42 -30.69 -70.24
CA LEU A 138 -14.21 -29.25 -70.45
C LEU A 138 -15.50 -28.44 -70.34
N GLU A 139 -16.62 -28.96 -70.86
CA GLU A 139 -17.95 -28.32 -70.80
C GLU A 139 -18.70 -28.60 -69.49
N ALA A 140 -18.04 -29.23 -68.51
CA ALA A 140 -18.67 -29.66 -67.27
C ALA A 140 -19.23 -28.48 -66.45
N LYS A 141 -20.56 -28.46 -66.29
CA LYS A 141 -21.23 -27.56 -65.32
C LYS A 141 -20.71 -27.84 -63.91
N ILE A 142 -20.64 -26.80 -63.07
CA ILE A 142 -19.98 -26.76 -61.74
C ILE A 142 -20.09 -28.08 -60.96
N ASN A 143 -21.31 -28.61 -60.80
CA ASN A 143 -21.63 -29.81 -60.00
C ASN A 143 -21.09 -31.14 -60.59
N LYS A 144 -20.46 -31.12 -61.77
CA LYS A 144 -19.92 -32.29 -62.49
C LYS A 144 -18.47 -32.12 -62.97
N LYS A 145 -17.80 -31.01 -62.62
CA LYS A 145 -16.42 -30.74 -63.02
C LYS A 145 -15.49 -31.87 -62.55
N LYS A 146 -14.69 -32.43 -63.46
CA LYS A 146 -13.69 -33.48 -63.15
C LYS A 146 -12.49 -32.83 -62.42
N SER A 147 -11.63 -33.62 -61.77
CA SER A 147 -10.45 -33.07 -61.07
C SER A 147 -9.30 -32.79 -62.05
N LEU A 148 -8.32 -31.97 -61.63
CA LEU A 148 -7.08 -31.77 -62.39
C LEU A 148 -6.35 -33.10 -62.69
N VAL A 149 -6.41 -34.06 -61.77
CA VAL A 149 -5.84 -35.42 -61.98
C VAL A 149 -6.56 -36.16 -63.11
N SER A 150 -7.88 -36.01 -63.23
CA SER A 150 -8.64 -36.58 -64.36
C SER A 150 -8.25 -35.95 -65.70
N PHE A 151 -7.89 -34.67 -65.73
CA PHE A 151 -7.44 -34.01 -66.96
C PHE A 151 -6.06 -34.53 -67.37
N LYS A 152 -5.13 -34.72 -66.42
CA LYS A 152 -3.82 -35.37 -66.68
C LYS A 152 -3.98 -36.79 -67.22
N ALA A 153 -4.84 -37.61 -66.60
CA ALA A 153 -5.10 -38.97 -67.06
C ALA A 153 -5.63 -39.04 -68.51
N LEU A 154 -6.43 -38.05 -68.94
CA LEU A 154 -6.89 -37.95 -70.34
C LEU A 154 -5.76 -37.54 -71.30
N ILE A 155 -4.78 -36.74 -70.87
CA ILE A 155 -3.58 -36.44 -71.67
C ILE A 155 -2.68 -37.68 -71.75
N GLU A 156 -2.41 -38.33 -70.61
CA GLU A 156 -1.63 -39.57 -70.53
C GLU A 156 -2.23 -40.69 -71.40
N GLU A 157 -3.57 -40.86 -71.39
CA GLU A 157 -4.26 -41.79 -72.30
C GLU A 157 -4.00 -41.46 -73.77
N SER A 158 -4.04 -40.17 -74.15
CA SER A 158 -3.80 -39.74 -75.53
C SER A 158 -2.37 -39.98 -75.99
N GLU A 159 -1.39 -39.88 -75.08
CA GLU A 159 0.02 -40.09 -75.35
C GLU A 159 0.37 -41.58 -75.38
N MET A 160 -0.15 -42.38 -74.44
CA MET A 160 -0.05 -43.84 -74.45
C MET A 160 -0.68 -44.44 -75.71
N LYS A 161 -1.86 -43.96 -76.12
CA LYS A 161 -2.56 -44.41 -77.33
C LYS A 161 -2.07 -43.73 -78.61
N LYS A 162 -1.12 -42.79 -78.54
CA LYS A 162 -0.60 -42.04 -79.71
C LYS A 162 -1.75 -41.49 -80.59
N PHE A 163 -2.64 -40.71 -79.98
CA PHE A 163 -3.68 -39.96 -80.70
C PHE A 163 -3.07 -38.72 -81.40
N PRO A 164 -3.69 -38.22 -82.48
CA PRO A 164 -3.15 -37.08 -83.22
C PRO A 164 -3.17 -35.79 -82.37
N ASP A 165 -2.15 -34.95 -82.54
CA ASP A 165 -2.11 -33.61 -81.95
C ASP A 165 -3.10 -32.69 -82.67
N ASN A 166 -4.34 -32.72 -82.21
CA ASN A 166 -5.46 -31.91 -82.68
C ASN A 166 -5.71 -30.74 -81.73
N ASP A 167 -6.59 -29.82 -82.12
CA ASP A 167 -6.88 -28.63 -81.31
C ASP A 167 -7.60 -28.96 -79.99
N LEU A 168 -8.29 -30.10 -79.91
CA LEU A 168 -8.90 -30.59 -78.66
C LEU A 168 -7.84 -31.00 -77.62
N LEU A 169 -6.79 -31.71 -78.04
CA LEU A 169 -5.66 -32.09 -77.19
C LEU A 169 -4.83 -30.87 -76.78
N ARG A 170 -4.60 -29.93 -77.72
CA ARG A 170 -3.94 -28.65 -77.43
C ARG A 170 -4.73 -27.83 -76.41
N HIS A 171 -6.05 -27.75 -76.57
CA HIS A 171 -6.92 -27.04 -75.64
C HIS A 171 -6.95 -27.72 -74.25
N LEU A 172 -7.06 -29.05 -74.18
CA LEU A 172 -6.97 -29.81 -72.93
C LEU A 172 -5.62 -29.58 -72.23
N ARG A 173 -4.50 -29.63 -72.96
CA ARG A 173 -3.16 -29.34 -72.43
C ARG A 173 -3.06 -27.91 -71.89
N LEU A 174 -3.55 -26.91 -72.63
CA LEU A 174 -3.56 -25.50 -72.20
C LEU A 174 -4.37 -25.30 -70.91
N VAL A 175 -5.62 -25.78 -70.88
CA VAL A 175 -6.51 -25.67 -69.71
C VAL A 175 -5.92 -26.41 -68.50
N THR A 176 -5.28 -27.56 -68.71
CA THR A 176 -4.57 -28.29 -67.65
C THR A 176 -3.39 -27.48 -67.11
N GLN A 177 -2.57 -26.89 -67.98
CA GLN A 177 -1.42 -26.08 -67.58
C GLN A 177 -1.84 -24.80 -66.84
N ASP A 178 -2.93 -24.14 -67.26
CA ASP A 178 -3.45 -22.95 -66.57
C ASP A 178 -4.06 -23.32 -65.21
N ALA A 179 -4.75 -24.46 -65.11
CA ALA A 179 -5.21 -25.00 -63.84
C ALA A 179 -4.06 -25.40 -62.91
N GLU A 180 -2.93 -25.89 -63.42
CA GLU A 180 -1.70 -26.12 -62.65
C GLU A 180 -1.08 -24.82 -62.11
N LYS A 181 -1.00 -23.77 -62.94
CA LYS A 181 -0.53 -22.44 -62.50
C LYS A 181 -1.41 -21.92 -61.37
N CYS A 182 -2.74 -21.95 -61.55
CA CYS A 182 -3.71 -21.58 -60.52
C CYS A 182 -3.57 -22.41 -59.25
N ALA A 183 -3.35 -23.74 -59.36
CA ALA A 183 -3.11 -24.61 -58.21
C ALA A 183 -1.81 -24.26 -57.47
N SER A 184 -0.72 -23.92 -58.18
CA SER A 184 0.55 -23.53 -57.55
C SER A 184 0.46 -22.20 -56.81
N VAL A 185 -0.19 -21.18 -57.39
CA VAL A 185 -0.43 -19.88 -56.74
C VAL A 185 -1.35 -20.07 -55.53
N ALA A 186 -2.42 -20.85 -55.68
CA ALA A 186 -3.32 -21.18 -54.58
C ALA A 186 -2.61 -21.92 -53.43
N GLN A 187 -1.67 -22.82 -53.74
CA GLN A 187 -0.88 -23.52 -52.74
C GLN A 187 0.16 -22.59 -52.07
N GLN A 188 0.73 -21.62 -52.79
CA GLN A 188 1.62 -20.61 -52.21
C GLN A 188 0.88 -19.75 -51.18
N LEU A 189 -0.31 -19.24 -51.51
CA LEU A 189 -1.16 -18.46 -50.59
C LEU A 189 -1.53 -19.26 -49.33
N LEU A 190 -1.89 -20.54 -49.48
CA LEU A 190 -2.17 -21.43 -48.32
C LEU A 190 -0.91 -21.75 -47.49
N ASN A 191 0.28 -21.64 -48.07
CA ASN A 191 1.55 -21.92 -47.41
C ASN A 191 2.18 -20.70 -46.70
N GLY A 192 1.63 -19.49 -46.85
CA GLY A 192 2.17 -18.23 -46.30
C GLY A 192 2.47 -18.28 -44.79
N LYS A 193 1.72 -19.11 -44.04
CA LYS A 193 1.91 -19.43 -42.60
C LYS A 193 3.30 -20.01 -42.22
N ARG A 194 4.30 -20.04 -43.10
CA ARG A 194 5.65 -20.55 -42.85
C ARG A 194 6.79 -19.52 -42.85
N GLN A 195 6.52 -18.21 -42.92
CA GLN A 195 7.54 -17.21 -42.60
C GLN A 195 7.74 -17.06 -41.07
N THR A 196 8.46 -18.00 -40.48
CA THR A 196 8.84 -18.00 -39.05
C THR A 196 9.96 -17.01 -38.74
N ARG A 197 9.79 -15.72 -39.09
CA ARG A 197 10.65 -14.63 -38.65
C ARG A 197 9.77 -13.47 -38.19
N TYR A 198 9.61 -13.35 -36.87
CA TYR A 198 8.88 -12.28 -36.20
C TYR A 198 9.49 -10.93 -36.56
N ARG A 199 8.79 -10.11 -37.37
CA ARG A 199 9.23 -8.76 -37.74
C ARG A 199 8.56 -7.74 -36.82
N SER A 200 9.26 -7.36 -35.74
CA SER A 200 8.78 -6.34 -34.79
C SER A 200 8.69 -4.92 -35.41
N GLY A 201 9.36 -4.68 -36.55
CA GLY A 201 9.28 -3.43 -37.29
C GLY A 201 8.21 -3.47 -38.40
N GLY A 202 7.34 -2.45 -38.44
CA GLY A 202 6.22 -2.30 -39.40
C GLY A 202 6.62 -2.00 -40.86
N GLY A 203 7.68 -2.62 -41.36
CA GLY A 203 8.10 -2.52 -42.76
C GLY A 203 7.12 -3.23 -43.68
N LYS A 204 6.37 -2.46 -44.48
CA LYS A 204 5.36 -2.98 -45.41
C LYS A 204 5.95 -4.02 -46.37
N SER A 205 5.52 -5.27 -46.23
CA SER A 205 5.68 -6.30 -47.26
C SER A 205 4.81 -5.93 -48.47
N GLN A 206 5.42 -5.28 -49.47
CA GLN A 206 4.74 -4.69 -50.65
C GLN A 206 3.99 -5.71 -51.56
N ASN A 207 3.94 -6.99 -51.16
CA ASN A 207 3.39 -8.11 -51.92
C ASN A 207 2.26 -8.84 -51.17
N GLN A 208 1.63 -8.24 -50.14
CA GLN A 208 0.44 -8.82 -49.51
C GLN A 208 -0.79 -8.68 -50.41
N LEU A 209 -1.61 -9.74 -50.44
CA LEU A 209 -2.83 -9.80 -51.25
C LEU A 209 -3.98 -9.07 -50.54
N THR A 210 -4.73 -8.21 -51.23
CA THR A 210 -5.92 -7.59 -50.63
C THR A 210 -7.09 -8.57 -50.56
N VAL A 211 -8.01 -8.34 -49.61
CA VAL A 211 -9.25 -9.16 -49.48
C VAL A 211 -10.08 -9.18 -50.77
N ASN A 212 -10.07 -8.09 -51.55
CA ASN A 212 -10.76 -8.03 -52.83
C ASN A 212 -10.08 -8.91 -53.89
N GLU A 213 -8.75 -8.91 -53.97
CA GLU A 213 -8.02 -9.78 -54.91
C GLU A 213 -8.16 -11.25 -54.52
N LEU A 214 -8.16 -11.59 -53.23
CA LEU A 214 -8.50 -12.95 -52.77
C LEU A 214 -9.91 -13.36 -53.22
N ARG A 215 -10.91 -12.48 -53.06
CA ARG A 215 -12.29 -12.72 -53.54
C ARG A 215 -12.35 -12.92 -55.06
N GLN A 216 -11.61 -12.13 -55.83
CA GLN A 216 -11.52 -12.28 -57.28
C GLN A 216 -10.82 -13.58 -57.69
N PHE A 217 -9.69 -13.93 -57.05
CA PHE A 217 -8.95 -15.16 -57.33
C PHE A 217 -9.78 -16.41 -57.00
N VAL A 218 -10.42 -16.47 -55.83
CA VAL A 218 -11.34 -17.57 -55.47
C VAL A 218 -12.49 -17.69 -56.50
N THR A 219 -13.00 -16.57 -57.01
CA THR A 219 -14.02 -16.56 -58.08
C THR A 219 -13.48 -17.15 -59.39
N GLN A 220 -12.24 -16.82 -59.77
CA GLN A 220 -11.56 -17.42 -60.93
C GLN A 220 -11.34 -18.93 -60.76
N LEU A 221 -10.97 -19.39 -59.55
CA LEU A 221 -10.81 -20.82 -59.27
C LEU A 221 -12.10 -21.62 -59.43
N TYR A 222 -13.27 -21.05 -59.13
CA TYR A 222 -14.57 -21.68 -59.40
C TYR A 222 -14.97 -21.64 -60.89
N ALA A 223 -14.42 -20.70 -61.67
CA ALA A 223 -14.67 -20.61 -63.11
C ALA A 223 -13.94 -21.73 -63.90
N LEU A 224 -12.72 -22.11 -63.50
CA LEU A 224 -11.89 -23.15 -64.15
C LEU A 224 -12.67 -24.44 -64.50
N PRO A 225 -12.49 -25.07 -65.68
CA PRO A 225 -13.21 -26.29 -66.06
C PRO A 225 -13.05 -27.50 -65.12
N CYS A 226 -11.93 -27.59 -64.40
CA CYS A 226 -11.66 -28.66 -63.43
C CYS A 226 -11.73 -28.18 -61.97
N VAL A 227 -11.97 -29.12 -61.05
CA VAL A 227 -11.88 -28.87 -59.60
C VAL A 227 -10.44 -28.97 -59.11
N LEU A 228 -10.00 -27.99 -58.31
CA LEU A 228 -8.74 -27.97 -57.57
C LEU A 228 -8.99 -28.22 -56.07
N SER A 229 -8.06 -28.89 -55.38
CA SER A 229 -8.15 -29.18 -53.95
C SER A 229 -7.96 -27.94 -53.06
N GLN A 230 -7.30 -26.91 -53.57
CA GLN A 230 -7.03 -25.65 -52.87
C GLN A 230 -8.24 -24.70 -52.83
N THR A 231 -9.17 -24.81 -53.80
CA THR A 231 -10.34 -23.92 -53.92
C THR A 231 -11.20 -23.85 -52.65
N PRO A 232 -11.64 -24.95 -52.01
CA PRO A 232 -12.41 -24.87 -50.77
C PRO A 232 -11.60 -24.22 -49.64
N LEU A 233 -10.33 -24.59 -49.47
CA LEU A 233 -9.47 -24.05 -48.41
C LEU A 233 -9.27 -22.53 -48.52
N LEU A 234 -9.17 -21.99 -49.75
CA LEU A 234 -9.12 -20.55 -49.99
C LEU A 234 -10.49 -19.87 -49.84
N LYS A 235 -11.62 -20.55 -50.11
CA LYS A 235 -12.93 -19.99 -49.79
C LYS A 235 -13.17 -19.98 -48.28
N ASP A 236 -12.70 -20.98 -47.54
CA ASP A 236 -12.77 -20.99 -46.07
C ASP A 236 -11.88 -19.89 -45.46
N LEU A 237 -10.68 -19.67 -46.00
CA LEU A 237 -9.84 -18.52 -45.63
C LEU A 237 -10.56 -17.19 -45.90
N LEU A 238 -11.13 -17.01 -47.08
CA LEU A 238 -11.89 -15.83 -47.46
C LEU A 238 -13.12 -15.63 -46.54
N ASN A 239 -13.86 -16.68 -46.20
CA ASN A 239 -14.99 -16.61 -45.26
C ASN A 239 -14.53 -16.03 -43.91
N ARG A 240 -13.48 -16.59 -43.30
CA ARG A 240 -12.98 -16.12 -42.00
C ARG A 240 -12.48 -14.67 -42.03
N VAL A 241 -11.92 -14.24 -43.17
CA VAL A 241 -11.52 -12.83 -43.39
C VAL A 241 -12.76 -11.93 -43.55
N GLU A 242 -13.78 -12.37 -44.29
CA GLU A 242 -15.07 -11.65 -44.43
C GLU A 242 -15.82 -11.57 -43.08
N ASP A 243 -15.73 -12.60 -42.24
CA ASP A 243 -16.26 -12.61 -40.87
C ASP A 243 -15.47 -11.67 -39.94
N PHE A 244 -14.13 -11.71 -39.99
CA PHE A 244 -13.27 -10.76 -39.26
C PHE A 244 -13.58 -9.31 -39.62
N GLN A 245 -13.79 -9.00 -40.90
CA GLN A 245 -14.15 -7.65 -41.34
C GLN A 245 -15.54 -7.21 -40.81
N GLN A 246 -16.50 -8.13 -40.66
CA GLN A 246 -17.79 -7.82 -40.04
C GLN A 246 -17.68 -7.59 -38.52
N HIS A 247 -16.90 -8.41 -37.81
CA HIS A 247 -16.73 -8.29 -36.35
C HIS A 247 -15.94 -7.01 -35.99
N SER A 248 -14.88 -6.71 -36.73
CA SER A 248 -14.10 -5.47 -36.54
C SER A 248 -14.96 -4.23 -36.83
N GLN A 249 -15.72 -4.22 -37.93
CA GLN A 249 -16.62 -3.11 -38.25
C GLN A 249 -17.72 -2.90 -37.19
N LYS A 250 -18.20 -3.97 -36.54
CA LYS A 250 -19.12 -3.89 -35.40
C LYS A 250 -18.46 -3.24 -34.18
N LEU A 251 -17.34 -3.79 -33.69
CA LEU A 251 -16.64 -3.26 -32.49
C LEU A 251 -16.18 -1.80 -32.68
N LEU A 252 -15.70 -1.44 -33.88
CA LEU A 252 -15.32 -0.05 -34.20
C LEU A 252 -16.52 0.92 -34.20
N SER A 253 -17.75 0.42 -34.40
CA SER A 253 -18.98 1.24 -34.37
C SER A 253 -19.57 1.46 -32.97
N GLU A 254 -19.08 0.75 -31.95
CA GLU A 254 -19.57 0.85 -30.58
C GLU A 254 -18.88 2.02 -29.84
N GLU A 255 -19.60 2.70 -28.94
CA GLU A 255 -19.08 3.90 -28.25
C GLU A 255 -17.99 3.54 -27.23
N THR A 256 -18.13 2.39 -26.57
CA THR A 256 -17.17 1.83 -25.60
C THR A 256 -17.06 0.30 -25.79
N PRO A 257 -16.35 -0.19 -26.83
CA PRO A 257 -16.02 -1.60 -26.97
C PRO A 257 -15.01 -2.01 -25.88
N SER A 258 -14.95 -3.30 -25.52
CA SER A 258 -13.94 -3.75 -24.56
C SER A 258 -12.55 -3.89 -25.19
N ALA A 259 -11.53 -3.56 -24.40
CA ALA A 259 -10.14 -3.78 -24.79
C ALA A 259 -9.81 -5.28 -24.98
N ALA A 260 -10.48 -6.17 -24.23
CA ALA A 260 -10.29 -7.61 -24.38
C ALA A 260 -10.78 -8.11 -25.75
N GLU A 261 -12.00 -7.76 -26.14
CA GLU A 261 -12.59 -8.16 -27.44
C GLU A 261 -11.81 -7.57 -28.63
N LEU A 262 -11.25 -6.37 -28.48
CA LEU A 262 -10.38 -5.77 -29.49
C LEU A 262 -9.01 -6.46 -29.58
N GLN A 263 -8.43 -6.88 -28.45
CA GLN A 263 -7.17 -7.66 -28.44
C GLN A 263 -7.37 -9.06 -29.02
N ASP A 264 -8.40 -9.79 -28.58
CA ASP A 264 -8.73 -11.14 -29.10
C ASP A 264 -8.90 -11.12 -30.63
N LEU A 265 -9.57 -10.10 -31.16
CA LEU A 265 -9.76 -9.96 -32.60
C LEU A 265 -8.48 -9.54 -33.34
N LEU A 266 -7.63 -8.69 -32.74
CA LEU A 266 -6.28 -8.41 -33.27
C LEU A 266 -5.40 -9.66 -33.27
N ASP A 267 -5.51 -10.53 -32.27
CA ASP A 267 -4.73 -11.77 -32.20
C ASP A 267 -5.15 -12.78 -33.26
N VAL A 268 -6.47 -12.87 -33.55
CA VAL A 268 -6.99 -13.60 -34.72
C VAL A 268 -6.45 -13.02 -36.04
N SER A 269 -6.12 -11.72 -36.12
CA SER A 269 -5.60 -11.14 -37.36
C SER A 269 -4.24 -11.71 -37.79
N PHE A 270 -3.41 -12.19 -36.86
CA PHE A 270 -2.14 -12.84 -37.17
C PHE A 270 -2.29 -14.20 -37.89
N GLU A 271 -3.50 -14.76 -37.95
CA GLU A 271 -3.78 -15.94 -38.78
C GLU A 271 -3.86 -15.68 -40.28
N PHE A 272 -3.97 -14.41 -40.70
CA PHE A 272 -4.33 -13.99 -42.04
C PHE A 272 -3.15 -13.36 -42.78
N ASP A 273 -2.66 -14.01 -43.85
CA ASP A 273 -1.63 -13.45 -44.74
C ASP A 273 -2.28 -12.67 -45.90
N VAL A 274 -3.02 -11.61 -45.54
CA VAL A 274 -3.70 -10.67 -46.45
C VAL A 274 -3.66 -9.25 -45.87
N GLU A 275 -3.73 -8.23 -46.74
CA GLU A 275 -3.79 -6.84 -46.26
C GLU A 275 -5.16 -6.53 -45.63
N LEU A 276 -5.15 -6.15 -44.35
CA LEU A 276 -6.33 -5.84 -43.54
C LEU A 276 -6.31 -4.36 -43.11
N PRO A 277 -6.97 -3.44 -43.85
CA PRO A 277 -6.90 -2.00 -43.57
C PRO A 277 -7.51 -1.60 -42.22
N GLN A 278 -8.38 -2.45 -41.64
CA GLN A 278 -8.99 -2.21 -40.33
C GLN A 278 -7.98 -2.21 -39.16
N LEU A 279 -6.80 -2.83 -39.31
CA LEU A 279 -5.87 -3.06 -38.19
C LEU A 279 -5.28 -1.78 -37.58
N ALA A 280 -5.11 -0.72 -38.36
CA ALA A 280 -4.62 0.56 -37.85
C ALA A 280 -5.66 1.21 -36.91
N GLU A 281 -6.92 1.28 -37.37
CA GLU A 281 -8.04 1.83 -36.59
C GLU A 281 -8.31 0.98 -35.33
N MET A 282 -8.24 -0.35 -35.43
CA MET A 282 -8.43 -1.25 -34.29
C MET A 282 -7.38 -1.07 -33.19
N ARG A 283 -6.11 -0.77 -33.54
CA ARG A 283 -5.05 -0.50 -32.55
C ARG A 283 -5.32 0.81 -31.80
N ILE A 284 -5.64 1.87 -32.54
CA ILE A 284 -6.06 3.17 -31.97
C ILE A 284 -7.28 2.97 -31.05
N ARG A 285 -8.28 2.20 -31.50
CA ARG A 285 -9.49 1.91 -30.71
C ARG A 285 -9.17 1.10 -29.44
N LEU A 286 -8.20 0.18 -29.49
CA LEU A 286 -7.74 -0.61 -28.35
C LEU A 286 -7.04 0.26 -27.29
N GLU A 287 -6.18 1.19 -27.69
CA GLU A 287 -5.54 2.15 -26.79
C GLU A 287 -6.58 3.03 -26.08
N GLN A 288 -7.55 3.55 -26.83
CA GLN A 288 -8.70 4.29 -26.29
C GLN A 288 -9.55 3.43 -25.33
N ALA A 289 -9.80 2.16 -25.67
CA ALA A 289 -10.60 1.25 -24.84
C ALA A 289 -9.90 0.92 -23.51
N ARG A 290 -8.60 0.59 -23.55
CA ARG A 290 -7.78 0.34 -22.34
C ARG A 290 -7.80 1.53 -21.39
N TRP A 291 -7.61 2.73 -21.92
CA TRP A 291 -7.65 3.95 -21.12
C TRP A 291 -9.05 4.21 -20.54
N LEU A 292 -10.11 4.01 -21.31
CA LEU A 292 -11.49 4.12 -20.81
C LEU A 292 -11.84 3.07 -19.73
N GLU A 293 -11.26 1.87 -19.82
CA GLU A 293 -11.38 0.82 -18.80
C GLU A 293 -10.57 1.18 -17.53
N GLU A 294 -9.33 1.68 -17.64
CA GLU A 294 -8.55 2.20 -16.50
C GLU A 294 -9.27 3.34 -15.78
N VAL A 295 -9.79 4.32 -16.52
CA VAL A 295 -10.52 5.46 -15.95
C VAL A 295 -11.80 4.99 -15.24
N GLN A 296 -12.53 4.03 -15.80
CA GLN A 296 -13.68 3.43 -15.12
C GLN A 296 -13.27 2.68 -13.85
N GLN A 297 -12.23 1.85 -13.92
CA GLN A 297 -11.74 1.05 -12.80
C GLN A 297 -11.24 1.93 -11.64
N ALA A 298 -10.58 3.05 -11.92
CA ALA A 298 -10.18 4.03 -10.93
C ALA A 298 -11.38 4.78 -10.30
N CYS A 299 -12.46 4.97 -11.06
CA CYS A 299 -13.72 5.53 -10.54
C CYS A 299 -14.58 4.54 -9.72
N LEU A 300 -14.28 3.24 -9.73
CA LEU A 300 -15.04 2.23 -8.96
C LEU A 300 -14.76 2.27 -7.45
N ASP A 301 -13.58 2.76 -7.04
CA ASP A 301 -13.26 3.06 -5.64
C ASP A 301 -12.84 4.53 -5.46
N PRO A 302 -13.80 5.45 -5.29
CA PRO A 302 -13.52 6.85 -5.00
C PRO A 302 -12.72 7.12 -3.72
N SER A 303 -12.54 6.11 -2.86
CA SER A 303 -11.81 6.24 -1.60
C SER A 303 -10.30 6.01 -1.72
N SER A 304 -9.83 5.45 -2.83
CA SER A 304 -8.41 5.30 -3.15
C SER A 304 -7.92 6.25 -4.27
N LEU A 305 -8.80 6.72 -5.17
CA LEU A 305 -8.46 7.65 -6.25
C LEU A 305 -7.82 8.96 -5.74
N THR A 306 -6.52 9.14 -5.95
CA THR A 306 -5.78 10.35 -5.53
C THR A 306 -5.71 11.43 -6.63
N LEU A 307 -5.22 12.62 -6.28
CA LEU A 307 -4.92 13.69 -7.24
C LEU A 307 -3.85 13.26 -8.27
N ASP A 308 -2.89 12.44 -7.85
CA ASP A 308 -1.78 12.01 -8.70
C ASP A 308 -2.21 10.88 -9.66
N ASP A 309 -3.16 10.02 -9.23
CA ASP A 309 -3.83 9.08 -10.13
C ASP A 309 -4.63 9.81 -11.22
N MET A 310 -5.36 10.87 -10.86
CA MET A 310 -6.08 11.69 -11.84
C MET A 310 -5.14 12.35 -12.85
N ARG A 311 -3.99 12.86 -12.39
CA ARG A 311 -2.94 13.44 -13.27
C ARG A 311 -2.41 12.38 -14.23
N ARG A 312 -1.93 11.24 -13.71
CA ARG A 312 -1.47 10.08 -14.52
C ARG A 312 -2.50 9.66 -15.57
N LEU A 313 -3.77 9.56 -15.18
CA LEU A 313 -4.86 9.20 -16.11
C LEU A 313 -5.11 10.29 -17.16
N ILE A 314 -5.00 11.57 -16.82
CA ILE A 314 -5.08 12.65 -17.83
C ILE A 314 -3.88 12.58 -18.77
N ASP A 315 -2.66 12.44 -18.26
CA ASP A 315 -1.42 12.43 -19.05
C ASP A 315 -1.40 11.26 -20.06
N LEU A 316 -1.77 10.05 -19.62
CA LEU A 316 -1.97 8.88 -20.50
C LEU A 316 -3.05 9.10 -21.56
N GLY A 317 -4.04 9.95 -21.28
CA GLY A 317 -5.12 10.26 -22.20
C GLY A 317 -4.76 11.33 -23.26
N VAL A 318 -3.79 12.21 -22.97
CA VAL A 318 -3.42 13.34 -23.85
C VAL A 318 -2.77 12.85 -25.16
N GLY A 319 -2.11 11.70 -25.15
CA GLY A 319 -1.52 11.08 -26.35
C GLY A 319 -2.51 10.37 -27.27
N LEU A 320 -3.76 10.16 -26.85
CA LEU A 320 -4.73 9.34 -27.60
C LEU A 320 -5.33 10.09 -28.79
N ALA A 321 -5.64 9.35 -29.86
CA ALA A 321 -6.35 9.91 -31.00
C ALA A 321 -7.78 10.37 -30.59
N PRO A 322 -8.29 11.51 -31.10
CA PRO A 322 -9.57 12.07 -30.68
C PRO A 322 -10.76 11.12 -30.85
N TYR A 323 -11.52 10.90 -29.78
CA TYR A 323 -12.76 10.11 -29.82
C TYR A 323 -13.76 10.57 -28.76
N SER A 324 -15.04 10.63 -29.10
CA SER A 324 -16.04 11.31 -28.26
C SER A 324 -16.22 10.73 -26.85
N ALA A 325 -16.01 9.42 -26.64
CA ALA A 325 -16.02 8.83 -25.30
C ALA A 325 -14.77 9.22 -24.48
N VAL A 326 -13.61 9.30 -25.14
CA VAL A 326 -12.34 9.73 -24.52
C VAL A 326 -12.42 11.21 -24.12
N GLU A 327 -12.92 12.07 -25.02
CA GLU A 327 -13.16 13.50 -24.74
C GLU A 327 -14.12 13.70 -23.54
N LYS A 328 -15.23 12.95 -23.50
CA LYS A 328 -16.20 12.98 -22.38
C LYS A 328 -15.57 12.54 -21.06
N ALA A 329 -14.74 11.51 -21.06
CA ALA A 329 -14.08 11.01 -19.85
C ALA A 329 -12.95 11.93 -19.40
N MET A 330 -12.14 12.47 -20.33
CA MET A 330 -11.08 13.42 -20.02
C MET A 330 -11.64 14.73 -19.44
N ALA A 331 -12.72 15.27 -20.01
CA ALA A 331 -13.38 16.45 -19.47
C ALA A 331 -13.88 16.22 -18.03
N ARG A 332 -14.41 15.03 -17.71
CA ARG A 332 -14.82 14.65 -16.34
C ARG A 332 -13.63 14.52 -15.39
N LEU A 333 -12.52 13.93 -15.83
CA LEU A 333 -11.29 13.85 -15.02
C LEU A 333 -10.71 15.23 -14.73
N GLN A 334 -10.68 16.13 -15.73
CA GLN A 334 -10.21 17.50 -15.58
C GLN A 334 -11.13 18.32 -14.64
N GLU A 335 -12.45 18.15 -14.75
CA GLU A 335 -13.42 18.73 -13.82
C GLU A 335 -13.21 18.20 -12.39
N LEU A 336 -13.11 16.88 -12.22
CA LEU A 336 -12.91 16.24 -10.93
C LEU A 336 -11.57 16.64 -10.28
N LEU A 337 -10.48 16.69 -11.05
CA LEU A 337 -9.18 17.15 -10.57
C LEU A 337 -9.25 18.61 -10.12
N THR A 338 -9.82 19.51 -10.94
CA THR A 338 -9.96 20.94 -10.61
C THR A 338 -10.75 21.15 -9.32
N VAL A 339 -11.85 20.40 -9.14
CA VAL A 339 -12.66 20.42 -7.92
C VAL A 339 -11.85 19.86 -6.73
N SER A 340 -11.20 18.71 -6.91
CA SER A 340 -10.45 18.01 -5.86
C SER A 340 -9.26 18.83 -5.34
N GLU A 341 -8.47 19.43 -6.24
CA GLU A 341 -7.38 20.35 -5.89
C GLU A 341 -7.90 21.57 -5.13
N HIS A 342 -8.98 22.20 -5.62
CA HIS A 342 -9.59 23.34 -4.93
C HIS A 342 -10.02 23.00 -3.50
N TRP A 343 -10.62 21.82 -3.29
CA TRP A 343 -11.09 21.41 -1.98
C TRP A 343 -9.98 20.94 -1.04
N ASP A 344 -8.93 20.30 -1.54
CA ASP A 344 -7.77 19.94 -0.73
C ASP A 344 -6.99 21.20 -0.27
N ASP A 345 -6.76 22.16 -1.17
CA ASP A 345 -6.14 23.44 -0.80
C ASP A 345 -7.04 24.29 0.12
N LYS A 346 -8.36 24.23 -0.07
CA LYS A 346 -9.34 24.82 0.86
C LYS A 346 -9.26 24.17 2.24
N ALA A 347 -9.21 22.84 2.35
CA ALA A 347 -9.05 22.13 3.63
C ALA A 347 -7.71 22.47 4.31
N LYS A 348 -6.62 22.47 3.54
CA LYS A 348 -5.26 22.89 3.94
C LYS A 348 -5.22 24.33 4.44
N SER A 349 -5.99 25.25 3.83
CA SER A 349 -6.14 26.63 4.30
C SER A 349 -6.92 26.73 5.62
N LEU A 350 -8.04 26.00 5.75
CA LEU A 350 -8.87 25.95 6.96
C LEU A 350 -8.11 25.38 8.17
N LEU A 351 -7.25 24.37 7.95
CA LEU A 351 -6.37 23.79 8.96
C LEU A 351 -5.23 24.73 9.41
N LYS A 352 -4.73 25.58 8.51
CA LYS A 352 -3.62 26.52 8.78
C LYS A 352 -4.07 27.88 9.30
N ALA A 353 -5.36 28.21 9.19
CA ALA A 353 -5.94 29.50 9.53
C ALA A 353 -5.65 29.98 10.97
N ARG A 354 -5.36 31.29 11.10
CA ARG A 354 -5.19 31.99 12.38
C ARG A 354 -5.95 33.32 12.33
N PRO A 355 -6.99 33.53 13.17
CA PRO A 355 -7.53 32.62 14.17
C PRO A 355 -8.12 31.33 13.56
N ARG A 356 -8.17 30.26 14.35
CA ARG A 356 -8.76 28.96 13.95
C ARG A 356 -10.28 29.11 13.72
N HIS A 357 -10.83 28.30 12.81
CA HIS A 357 -12.27 28.28 12.54
C HIS A 357 -13.06 27.50 13.61
N SER A 358 -14.36 27.80 13.73
CA SER A 358 -15.27 27.12 14.66
C SER A 358 -15.60 25.70 14.19
N LEU A 359 -15.87 24.79 15.15
CA LEU A 359 -16.21 23.39 14.86
C LEU A 359 -17.37 23.26 13.87
N ASN A 360 -18.41 24.10 13.97
CA ASN A 360 -19.55 24.05 13.06
C ASN A 360 -19.15 24.41 11.61
N SER A 361 -18.30 25.42 11.43
CA SER A 361 -17.83 25.85 10.10
C SER A 361 -16.90 24.85 9.44
N LEU A 362 -16.15 24.07 10.22
CA LEU A 362 -15.32 22.99 9.71
C LEU A 362 -16.14 21.72 9.46
N ALA A 363 -17.14 21.45 10.30
CA ALA A 363 -18.05 20.32 10.11
C ALA A 363 -18.98 20.47 8.88
N THR A 364 -19.28 21.69 8.44
CA THR A 364 -19.93 21.90 7.13
C THR A 364 -18.95 21.64 5.99
N ALA A 365 -17.72 22.18 6.06
CA ALA A 365 -16.69 21.94 5.03
C ALA A 365 -16.33 20.46 4.88
N VAL A 366 -16.29 19.69 5.97
CA VAL A 366 -16.08 18.22 5.91
C VAL A 366 -17.20 17.53 5.13
N LYS A 367 -18.47 17.92 5.32
CA LYS A 367 -19.57 17.35 4.54
C LYS A 367 -19.47 17.69 3.06
N GLU A 368 -19.13 18.93 2.73
CA GLU A 368 -18.93 19.36 1.34
C GLU A 368 -17.76 18.63 0.66
N ILE A 369 -16.78 18.16 1.44
CA ILE A 369 -15.67 17.30 1.00
C ILE A 369 -16.09 15.82 0.88
N GLU A 370 -16.99 15.32 1.74
CA GLU A 370 -17.48 13.93 1.72
C GLU A 370 -18.35 13.60 0.49
N GLU A 371 -18.85 14.61 -0.24
CA GLU A 371 -19.57 14.45 -1.52
C GLU A 371 -18.61 14.36 -2.74
N ILE A 372 -17.30 14.56 -2.56
CA ILE A 372 -16.31 14.52 -3.64
C ILE A 372 -15.83 13.07 -3.83
N PRO A 373 -15.91 12.48 -5.04
CA PRO A 373 -15.49 11.11 -5.29
C PRO A 373 -13.96 11.02 -5.47
N ALA A 374 -13.20 11.40 -4.45
CA ALA A 374 -11.74 11.39 -4.46
C ALA A 374 -11.12 11.33 -3.05
N TYR A 375 -9.92 10.77 -2.94
CA TYR A 375 -9.11 10.84 -1.72
C TYR A 375 -8.37 12.19 -1.61
N LEU A 376 -8.82 13.05 -0.70
CA LEU A 376 -8.19 14.35 -0.40
C LEU A 376 -7.40 14.28 0.92
N PRO A 377 -6.04 14.32 0.92
CA PRO A 377 -5.24 14.17 2.14
C PRO A 377 -5.52 15.22 3.22
N ASN A 378 -5.67 16.49 2.85
CA ASN A 378 -6.01 17.57 3.78
C ASN A 378 -7.50 17.52 4.15
N GLY A 379 -8.36 16.99 3.27
CA GLY A 379 -9.76 16.68 3.60
C GLY A 379 -9.89 15.63 4.71
N ALA A 380 -9.12 14.54 4.62
CA ALA A 380 -9.03 13.51 5.65
C ALA A 380 -8.48 14.08 6.98
N ALA A 381 -7.40 14.87 6.93
CA ALA A 381 -6.83 15.54 8.10
C ALA A 381 -7.80 16.56 8.74
N LEU A 382 -8.67 17.18 7.95
CA LEU A 382 -9.73 18.07 8.43
C LEU A 382 -10.86 17.30 9.12
N LYS A 383 -11.31 16.19 8.53
CA LYS A 383 -12.32 15.27 9.11
C LYS A 383 -11.87 14.70 10.46
N ASP A 384 -10.64 14.20 10.53
CA ASP A 384 -9.95 13.76 11.75
C ASP A 384 -9.84 14.89 12.80
N SER A 385 -9.46 16.11 12.39
CA SER A 385 -9.40 17.26 13.28
C SER A 385 -10.76 17.71 13.82
N VAL A 386 -11.81 17.61 13.01
CA VAL A 386 -13.21 17.82 13.42
C VAL A 386 -13.66 16.73 14.41
N GLN A 387 -13.28 15.47 14.20
CA GLN A 387 -13.62 14.39 15.13
C GLN A 387 -12.92 14.57 16.48
N ARG A 388 -11.60 14.79 16.51
CA ARG A 388 -10.87 15.09 17.75
C ARG A 388 -11.46 16.27 18.53
N ALA A 389 -11.97 17.28 17.83
CA ALA A 389 -12.63 18.43 18.46
C ALA A 389 -13.97 18.06 19.11
N ARG A 390 -14.73 17.09 18.55
CA ARG A 390 -15.94 16.53 19.18
C ARG A 390 -15.59 15.71 20.41
N ASP A 391 -14.63 14.79 20.29
CA ASP A 391 -14.19 13.92 21.38
C ASP A 391 -13.67 14.74 22.56
N TRP A 392 -12.88 15.78 22.27
CA TRP A 392 -12.37 16.71 23.27
C TRP A 392 -13.48 17.50 23.97
N LEU A 393 -14.51 17.95 23.24
CA LEU A 393 -15.67 18.61 23.84
C LEU A 393 -16.46 17.65 24.72
N GLN A 394 -16.66 16.40 24.29
CA GLN A 394 -17.34 15.37 25.07
C GLN A 394 -16.63 15.07 26.40
N ASP A 395 -15.29 14.99 26.42
CA ASP A 395 -14.52 14.82 27.65
C ASP A 395 -14.65 16.05 28.59
N VAL A 396 -14.67 17.27 28.02
CA VAL A 396 -14.85 18.52 28.78
C VAL A 396 -16.28 18.70 29.31
N GLU A 397 -17.29 18.17 28.60
CA GLU A 397 -18.66 18.05 29.09
C GLU A 397 -18.75 16.98 30.19
N GLY A 398 -18.07 15.85 30.03
CA GLY A 398 -17.99 14.78 31.04
C GLY A 398 -17.42 15.27 32.37
N LEU A 399 -16.35 16.07 32.35
CA LEU A 399 -15.82 16.72 33.56
C LEU A 399 -16.82 17.68 34.21
N GLN A 400 -17.56 18.47 33.43
CA GLN A 400 -18.52 19.44 33.97
C GLN A 400 -19.80 18.79 34.50
N ALA A 401 -20.33 17.79 33.80
CA ALA A 401 -21.54 17.06 34.19
C ALA A 401 -21.29 16.10 35.37
N GLY A 402 -20.07 15.57 35.52
CA GLY A 402 -19.74 14.59 36.56
C GLY A 402 -19.80 15.11 38.00
N GLY A 403 -19.81 16.43 38.21
CA GLY A 403 -19.90 17.08 39.53
C GLY A 403 -18.70 16.85 40.47
N ARG A 404 -17.71 16.07 40.04
CA ARG A 404 -16.46 15.79 40.77
C ARG A 404 -15.46 16.92 40.57
N VAL A 405 -14.65 17.17 41.59
CA VAL A 405 -13.47 18.06 41.47
C VAL A 405 -12.44 17.38 40.55
N PRO A 406 -12.07 17.98 39.40
CA PRO A 406 -11.08 17.40 38.49
C PRO A 406 -9.68 17.38 39.11
N VAL A 407 -8.87 16.40 38.68
CA VAL A 407 -7.45 16.29 39.04
C VAL A 407 -6.61 17.17 38.11
N LEU A 408 -5.59 17.83 38.65
CA LEU A 408 -4.71 18.74 37.91
C LEU A 408 -4.11 18.10 36.65
N ASP A 409 -3.60 16.86 36.75
CA ASP A 409 -2.94 16.21 35.61
C ASP A 409 -3.91 15.95 34.45
N THR A 410 -5.16 15.55 34.75
CA THR A 410 -6.23 15.41 33.75
C THR A 410 -6.59 16.75 33.10
N LEU A 411 -6.54 17.87 33.83
CA LEU A 411 -6.73 19.20 33.25
C LEU A 411 -5.55 19.61 32.36
N ILE A 412 -4.31 19.29 32.74
CA ILE A 412 -3.11 19.55 31.95
C ILE A 412 -3.17 18.73 30.65
N GLU A 413 -3.51 17.45 30.71
CA GLU A 413 -3.71 16.56 29.55
C GLU A 413 -4.81 17.08 28.60
N LEU A 414 -5.94 17.53 29.14
CA LEU A 414 -7.00 18.14 28.31
C LEU A 414 -6.55 19.47 27.68
N VAL A 415 -5.78 20.30 28.40
CA VAL A 415 -5.25 21.56 27.84
C VAL A 415 -4.22 21.28 26.74
N THR A 416 -3.29 20.34 26.92
CA THR A 416 -2.29 20.01 25.89
C THR A 416 -2.93 19.37 24.65
N ARG A 417 -3.87 18.43 24.83
CA ARG A 417 -4.64 17.83 23.73
C ARG A 417 -5.56 18.85 23.04
N GLY A 418 -6.09 19.84 23.76
CA GLY A 418 -6.87 20.93 23.19
C GLY A 418 -6.03 21.90 22.35
N ARG A 419 -4.78 22.17 22.77
CA ARG A 419 -3.85 23.04 22.03
C ARG A 419 -3.46 22.46 20.67
N SER A 420 -3.25 21.15 20.57
CA SER A 420 -2.82 20.49 19.31
C SER A 420 -3.94 20.39 18.26
N ILE A 421 -5.21 20.33 18.66
CA ILE A 421 -6.36 20.28 17.72
C ILE A 421 -6.48 21.62 16.94
N PRO A 422 -6.45 21.63 15.59
CA PRO A 422 -6.45 22.86 14.78
C PRO A 422 -7.84 23.55 14.67
N VAL A 423 -8.71 23.39 15.66
CA VAL A 423 -10.08 23.94 15.71
C VAL A 423 -10.18 25.01 16.81
N HIS A 424 -11.09 25.97 16.69
CA HIS A 424 -11.41 26.91 17.77
C HIS A 424 -12.29 26.22 18.82
N LEU A 425 -11.72 26.05 20.03
CA LEU A 425 -12.34 25.35 21.15
C LEU A 425 -12.71 26.37 22.23
N ASN A 426 -13.98 26.81 22.27
CA ASN A 426 -14.47 27.86 23.17
C ASN A 426 -14.14 27.62 24.66
N SER A 427 -14.09 26.36 25.09
CA SER A 427 -13.80 25.97 26.47
C SER A 427 -12.31 25.98 26.82
N LEU A 428 -11.39 25.98 25.84
CA LEU A 428 -9.96 25.81 26.08
C LEU A 428 -9.35 26.97 26.89
N PRO A 429 -9.58 28.27 26.56
CA PRO A 429 -9.03 29.38 27.35
C PRO A 429 -9.50 29.38 28.82
N ARG A 430 -10.72 28.87 29.09
CA ARG A 430 -11.24 28.72 30.46
C ARG A 430 -10.49 27.64 31.24
N LEU A 431 -10.08 26.56 30.59
CA LEU A 431 -9.26 25.50 31.21
C LEU A 431 -7.79 25.94 31.36
N GLU A 432 -7.26 26.71 30.42
CA GLU A 432 -5.91 27.30 30.51
C GLU A 432 -5.79 28.26 31.70
N THR A 433 -6.75 29.18 31.87
CA THR A 433 -6.82 30.04 33.06
C THR A 433 -6.94 29.24 34.35
N LEU A 434 -7.75 28.17 34.36
CA LEU A 434 -7.90 27.31 35.54
C LEU A 434 -6.58 26.61 35.93
N VAL A 435 -5.81 26.12 34.96
CA VAL A 435 -4.47 25.55 35.22
C VAL A 435 -3.51 26.64 35.71
N ALA A 436 -3.56 27.86 35.15
CA ALA A 436 -2.74 28.98 35.61
C ALA A 436 -3.07 29.41 37.06
N GLU A 437 -4.35 29.45 37.45
CA GLU A 437 -4.77 29.70 38.83
C GLU A 437 -4.22 28.65 39.81
N VAL A 438 -4.15 27.37 39.40
CA VAL A 438 -3.54 26.31 40.22
C VAL A 438 -2.02 26.52 40.37
N GLN A 439 -1.31 26.89 39.31
CA GLN A 439 0.14 27.13 39.41
C GLN A 439 0.45 28.35 40.30
N ALA A 440 -0.26 29.46 40.12
CA ALA A 440 -0.14 30.64 41.00
C ALA A 440 -0.47 30.31 42.47
N TRP A 441 -1.40 29.38 42.71
CA TRP A 441 -1.65 28.86 44.06
C TRP A 441 -0.47 28.03 44.60
N LYS A 442 0.15 27.16 43.78
CA LYS A 442 1.33 26.38 44.18
C LYS A 442 2.51 27.28 44.52
N GLU A 443 2.77 28.33 43.73
CA GLU A 443 3.80 29.34 44.01
C GLU A 443 3.53 30.09 45.32
N CYS A 444 2.29 30.52 45.56
CA CYS A 444 1.90 31.18 46.81
C CYS A 444 2.08 30.27 48.03
N ALA A 445 1.76 28.97 47.90
CA ALA A 445 1.99 27.99 48.95
C ALA A 445 3.48 27.69 49.17
N VAL A 446 4.29 27.59 48.10
CA VAL A 446 5.77 27.50 48.17
C VAL A 446 6.34 28.64 49.00
N ASN A 447 5.98 29.88 48.65
CA ASN A 447 6.44 31.10 49.33
C ASN A 447 5.92 31.26 50.78
N THR A 448 4.94 30.45 51.18
CA THR A 448 4.37 30.45 52.54
C THR A 448 5.02 29.43 53.47
N PHE A 449 5.45 28.28 52.94
CA PHE A 449 5.96 27.16 53.76
C PHE A 449 7.47 26.92 53.65
N LEU A 450 8.08 27.14 52.48
CA LEU A 450 9.49 26.83 52.26
C LEU A 450 10.39 27.94 52.82
N THR A 451 11.59 27.55 53.26
CA THR A 451 12.67 28.50 53.57
C THR A 451 13.29 29.00 52.26
N GLU A 452 13.96 30.16 52.29
CA GLU A 452 14.88 30.52 51.21
C GLU A 452 15.91 29.38 51.00
N ASN A 453 16.15 29.03 49.72
CA ASN A 453 17.01 27.91 49.32
C ASN A 453 16.64 26.54 49.96
N SER A 454 15.37 26.29 50.26
CA SER A 454 14.87 25.00 50.77
C SER A 454 15.30 23.81 49.90
N PRO A 455 15.89 22.74 50.48
CA PRO A 455 16.18 21.49 49.79
C PRO A 455 14.97 20.52 49.73
N TYR A 456 13.80 20.97 50.18
CA TYR A 456 12.55 20.21 50.22
C TYR A 456 11.49 20.81 49.29
N SER A 457 10.69 19.95 48.64
CA SER A 457 9.51 20.37 47.88
C SER A 457 8.33 20.76 48.78
N LEU A 458 7.34 21.48 48.23
CA LEU A 458 6.11 21.81 48.94
C LEU A 458 5.35 20.54 49.40
N LEU A 459 5.28 19.52 48.54
CA LEU A 459 4.65 18.25 48.89
C LEU A 459 5.41 17.54 50.00
N GLU A 460 6.74 17.48 49.92
CA GLU A 460 7.58 16.92 50.98
C GLU A 460 7.28 17.59 52.32
N VAL A 461 7.24 18.93 52.36
CA VAL A 461 7.01 19.70 53.59
C VAL A 461 5.62 19.44 54.17
N LEU A 462 4.55 19.52 53.38
CA LEU A 462 3.17 19.38 53.85
C LEU A 462 2.81 17.95 54.26
N CYS A 463 3.42 16.93 53.64
CA CYS A 463 3.19 15.54 53.98
C CYS A 463 3.93 15.10 55.27
N PRO A 464 3.39 14.09 55.99
CA PRO A 464 4.14 13.38 57.02
C PRO A 464 5.46 12.81 56.47
N ARG A 465 6.53 12.83 57.28
CA ARG A 465 7.88 12.41 56.86
C ARG A 465 7.96 10.91 56.65
N CYS A 466 8.38 10.48 55.47
CA CYS A 466 8.77 9.09 55.19
C CYS A 466 10.29 8.85 55.26
N ASP A 467 11.11 9.87 55.54
CA ASP A 467 12.58 9.80 55.51
C ASP A 467 13.27 9.72 56.89
N ILE A 468 12.50 9.50 57.96
CA ILE A 468 13.00 9.40 59.33
C ILE A 468 13.92 8.18 59.49
N GLY A 469 15.15 8.44 59.98
CA GLY A 469 16.15 7.39 60.28
C GLY A 469 17.07 6.99 59.12
N LEU A 470 16.81 7.41 57.88
CA LEU A 470 17.57 7.00 56.69
C LEU A 470 18.90 7.79 56.46
N LEU A 471 19.39 8.49 57.49
CA LEU A 471 20.58 9.36 57.41
C LEU A 471 21.88 8.56 57.42
N GLY A 472 22.35 8.19 56.22
CA GLY A 472 23.66 7.56 56.00
C GLY A 472 23.89 7.08 54.57
N LEU A 473 22.82 6.64 53.90
CA LEU A 473 22.86 6.36 52.47
C LEU A 473 22.73 7.67 51.68
N LYS A 474 23.68 7.94 50.77
CA LYS A 474 23.60 9.09 49.85
C LYS A 474 22.27 9.05 49.09
N ARG A 475 21.52 10.17 49.05
CA ARG A 475 20.29 10.36 48.23
C ARG A 475 20.63 10.20 46.73
N LYS A 476 20.81 8.97 46.25
CA LYS A 476 20.84 8.63 44.82
C LYS A 476 19.40 8.67 44.30
N GLN A 477 19.11 9.61 43.40
CA GLN A 477 17.93 9.50 42.55
C GLN A 477 17.99 8.17 41.80
N ARG A 478 17.12 7.22 42.14
CA ARG A 478 16.84 6.07 41.27
C ARG A 478 16.04 6.61 40.09
N LYS A 479 16.58 6.50 38.88
CA LYS A 479 15.79 6.75 37.66
C LYS A 479 14.55 5.87 37.68
N LEU A 480 13.43 6.43 37.25
CA LEU A 480 12.16 5.74 37.09
C LEU A 480 12.38 4.45 36.27
N LYS A 481 11.85 3.33 36.78
CA LYS A 481 11.79 2.06 36.04
C LYS A 481 10.32 1.70 35.86
N GLU A 482 9.96 1.33 34.64
CA GLU A 482 8.56 1.20 34.21
C GLU A 482 7.81 0.09 34.97
N PRO A 483 6.48 0.22 35.16
CA PRO A 483 5.67 -0.79 35.83
C PRO A 483 5.34 -1.94 34.86
N LEU A 484 5.72 -3.18 35.22
CA LEU A 484 5.17 -4.37 34.57
C LEU A 484 3.72 -4.60 35.05
N PRO A 485 2.76 -4.87 34.15
CA PRO A 485 1.37 -5.13 34.55
C PRO A 485 1.19 -6.57 35.01
N ASN A 486 0.79 -6.79 36.26
CA ASN A 486 -0.12 -7.90 36.57
C ASN A 486 -0.97 -7.69 37.83
N GLY A 487 -2.20 -8.20 37.80
CA GLY A 487 -3.22 -7.92 38.81
C GLY A 487 -3.15 -8.84 40.03
N LYS A 488 -2.85 -8.27 41.20
CA LYS A 488 -3.34 -8.73 42.52
C LYS A 488 -3.20 -7.59 43.53
N LYS A 489 -4.27 -7.28 44.26
CA LYS A 489 -4.30 -6.21 45.28
C LYS A 489 -3.47 -6.60 46.52
N LYS A 490 -2.14 -6.46 46.43
CA LYS A 490 -1.32 -6.22 47.62
C LYS A 490 -1.45 -4.75 48.01
N SER A 491 -1.48 -4.46 49.30
CA SER A 491 -1.38 -3.08 49.80
C SER A 491 -0.05 -2.49 49.36
N THR A 492 -0.09 -1.33 48.70
CA THR A 492 1.11 -0.56 48.34
C THR A 492 1.76 -0.10 49.63
N LYS A 493 2.86 -0.76 50.02
CA LYS A 493 3.64 -0.33 51.19
C LYS A 493 4.15 1.10 50.95
N LEU A 494 3.73 2.03 51.80
CA LEU A 494 4.08 3.44 51.70
C LEU A 494 5.46 3.71 52.33
N GLU A 495 6.50 3.05 51.81
CA GLU A 495 7.86 3.08 52.36
C GLU A 495 8.69 4.28 51.85
N SER A 496 8.21 5.05 50.87
CA SER A 496 8.90 6.25 50.36
C SER A 496 7.96 7.41 50.01
N LEU A 497 8.53 8.63 49.95
CA LEU A 497 7.83 9.84 49.52
C LEU A 497 7.24 9.71 48.11
N SER A 498 7.93 9.04 47.18
CA SER A 498 7.45 8.81 45.82
C SER A 498 6.28 7.80 45.75
N ASP A 499 6.15 6.91 46.73
CA ASP A 499 4.99 6.03 46.84
C ASP A 499 3.78 6.78 47.41
N LEU A 500 4.00 7.72 48.33
CA LEU A 500 2.96 8.64 48.83
C LEU A 500 2.50 9.62 47.74
N GLU A 501 3.42 10.25 47.01
CA GLU A 501 3.11 11.14 45.89
C GLU A 501 2.28 10.42 44.81
N ARG A 502 2.71 9.22 44.40
CA ARG A 502 1.96 8.37 43.46
C ARG A 502 0.56 8.02 44.00
N ALA A 503 0.45 7.59 45.26
CA ALA A 503 -0.83 7.24 45.86
C ALA A 503 -1.78 8.44 45.98
N LEU A 504 -1.27 9.65 46.22
CA LEU A 504 -2.05 10.89 46.20
C LEU A 504 -2.55 11.21 44.80
N THR A 505 -1.69 11.14 43.78
CA THR A 505 -2.06 11.40 42.38
C THR A 505 -3.06 10.38 41.82
N GLU A 506 -2.90 9.09 42.14
CA GLU A 506 -3.84 8.02 41.76
C GLU A 506 -5.20 8.12 42.48
N SER A 507 -5.29 8.84 43.60
CA SER A 507 -6.49 8.89 44.44
C SER A 507 -7.61 9.76 43.85
N LYS A 508 -8.73 9.13 43.49
CA LYS A 508 -9.88 9.79 42.84
C LYS A 508 -10.81 10.57 43.78
N GLU A 509 -10.63 10.43 45.10
CA GLU A 509 -11.54 10.98 46.11
C GLU A 509 -10.78 11.49 47.35
N THR A 510 -11.20 12.62 47.92
CA THR A 510 -10.49 13.27 49.05
C THR A 510 -10.39 12.37 50.28
N ALA A 511 -11.44 11.61 50.60
CA ALA A 511 -11.40 10.64 51.69
C ALA A 511 -10.26 9.61 51.54
N SER A 512 -9.95 9.18 50.31
CA SER A 512 -8.86 8.24 50.06
C SER A 512 -7.48 8.88 50.31
N ALA A 513 -7.25 10.10 49.84
CA ALA A 513 -5.98 10.81 50.09
C ALA A 513 -5.77 11.09 51.59
N MET A 514 -6.81 11.56 52.28
CA MET A 514 -6.77 11.83 53.71
C MET A 514 -6.49 10.55 54.53
N ALA A 515 -7.03 9.40 54.11
CA ALA A 515 -6.72 8.10 54.72
C ALA A 515 -5.25 7.68 54.49
N THR A 516 -4.71 7.84 53.27
CA THR A 516 -3.29 7.56 52.97
C THR A 516 -2.35 8.48 53.77
N LEU A 517 -2.70 9.76 53.93
CA LEU A 517 -1.95 10.71 54.76
C LEU A 517 -2.07 10.38 56.26
N GLY A 518 -3.22 9.88 56.71
CA GLY A 518 -3.40 9.32 58.06
C GLY A 518 -2.48 8.13 58.34
N GLU A 519 -2.37 7.20 57.40
CA GLU A 519 -1.46 6.05 57.49
C GLU A 519 0.02 6.50 57.44
N ALA A 520 0.35 7.54 56.67
CA ALA A 520 1.68 8.15 56.68
C ALA A 520 2.00 8.81 58.03
N ARG A 521 1.04 9.49 58.67
CA ARG A 521 1.19 10.10 60.01
C ARG A 521 1.43 9.06 61.10
N LEU A 522 0.81 7.88 61.05
CA LEU A 522 1.09 6.81 62.01
C LEU A 522 2.55 6.34 61.92
N ARG A 523 3.02 6.01 60.71
CA ARG A 523 4.42 5.59 60.49
C ARG A 523 5.44 6.68 60.82
N GLU A 524 5.11 7.96 60.57
CA GLU A 524 5.95 9.09 60.97
C GLU A 524 6.18 9.10 62.49
N MET A 525 5.12 8.90 63.28
CA MET A 525 5.20 8.89 64.75
C MET A 525 5.97 7.66 65.26
N GLU A 526 5.72 6.47 64.72
CA GLU A 526 6.42 5.22 65.06
C GLU A 526 7.92 5.29 64.73
N ALA A 527 8.27 5.81 63.55
CA ALA A 527 9.66 5.99 63.14
C ALA A 527 10.36 7.06 63.99
N LEU A 528 9.67 8.14 64.36
CA LEU A 528 10.23 9.17 65.24
C LEU A 528 10.46 8.66 66.66
N GLN A 529 9.52 7.89 67.22
CA GLN A 529 9.68 7.23 68.53
C GLN A 529 10.90 6.31 68.52
N SER A 530 11.03 5.49 67.47
CA SER A 530 12.18 4.60 67.27
C SER A 530 13.50 5.38 67.16
N LEU A 531 13.51 6.50 66.42
CA LEU A 531 14.69 7.36 66.29
C LEU A 531 15.05 8.06 67.61
N ARG A 532 14.07 8.55 68.39
CA ARG A 532 14.31 9.13 69.72
C ARG A 532 14.93 8.10 70.66
N LEU A 533 14.37 6.90 70.75
CA LEU A 533 14.90 5.81 71.57
C LEU A 533 16.33 5.43 71.17
N ALA A 534 16.62 5.35 69.87
CA ALA A 534 17.96 5.09 69.37
C ALA A 534 18.96 6.21 69.72
N ASN A 535 18.55 7.48 69.66
CA ASN A 535 19.41 8.63 69.95
C ASN A 535 19.64 8.83 71.45
N GLU A 536 18.60 8.71 72.28
CA GLU A 536 18.74 8.77 73.75
C GLU A 536 19.51 7.53 74.26
N GLY A 537 19.36 6.37 73.60
CA GLY A 537 20.18 5.17 73.86
C GLY A 537 21.69 5.38 73.64
N LYS A 538 22.12 6.14 72.62
CA LYS A 538 23.54 6.51 72.43
C LYS A 538 24.11 7.31 73.61
N LEU A 539 23.26 8.11 74.28
CA LEU A 539 23.65 8.96 75.40
C LEU A 539 23.67 8.20 76.74
N LEU A 540 22.94 7.07 76.83
CA LEU A 540 22.71 6.32 78.07
C LEU A 540 23.39 4.94 78.12
N SER A 541 23.90 4.41 77.00
CA SER A 541 24.46 3.04 76.91
C SER A 541 25.64 2.82 77.87
N PRO A 542 25.63 1.81 78.76
CA PRO A 542 26.64 1.64 79.81
C PRO A 542 27.97 1.05 79.32
N LEU A 543 28.04 0.44 78.12
CA LEU A 543 29.27 -0.16 77.61
C LEU A 543 30.32 0.93 77.25
N GLN A 544 31.61 0.63 77.44
CA GLN A 544 32.67 1.63 77.56
C GLN A 544 33.66 1.66 76.39
N ASP A 545 33.40 0.89 75.32
CA ASP A 545 34.44 0.45 74.36
C ASP A 545 34.01 0.62 72.88
N VAL A 546 33.26 1.69 72.58
CA VAL A 546 32.81 2.03 71.20
C VAL A 546 32.89 3.55 70.99
N ASP A 547 33.47 3.98 69.87
CA ASP A 547 33.44 5.39 69.41
C ASP A 547 31.99 5.89 69.28
N ILE A 548 31.53 6.66 70.27
CA ILE A 548 30.17 7.25 70.26
C ILE A 548 30.14 8.41 69.28
N LYS A 549 29.73 8.13 68.04
CA LYS A 549 29.59 9.14 66.98
C LYS A 549 28.29 9.93 67.14
N ILE A 550 28.44 11.25 67.24
CA ILE A 550 27.36 12.21 67.42
C ILE A 550 27.45 13.36 66.40
N CYS A 551 26.41 14.19 66.35
CA CYS A 551 26.32 15.37 65.48
C CYS A 551 26.38 15.04 63.97
N LEU A 552 26.18 16.07 63.14
CA LEU A 552 26.33 16.00 61.68
C LEU A 552 27.75 15.62 61.26
N CYS A 553 28.76 15.96 62.08
CA CYS A 553 30.16 15.68 61.79
C CYS A 553 30.62 14.25 62.14
N GLN A 554 29.78 13.44 62.81
CA GLN A 554 30.07 12.05 63.20
C GLN A 554 31.36 11.89 64.02
N LYS A 555 31.68 12.90 64.84
CA LYS A 555 32.86 12.91 65.73
C LYS A 555 32.45 12.53 67.15
N ALA A 556 33.45 12.35 68.02
CA ALA A 556 33.26 12.14 69.45
C ALA A 556 32.53 13.33 70.13
N PRO A 557 31.85 13.09 71.28
CA PRO A 557 31.22 14.13 72.08
C PRO A 557 32.22 15.19 72.58
N ALA A 558 31.88 16.47 72.40
CA ALA A 558 32.64 17.59 72.94
C ALA A 558 31.72 18.76 73.28
N ALA A 559 31.94 19.40 74.43
CA ALA A 559 31.18 20.56 74.89
C ALA A 559 31.63 21.86 74.18
N PRO A 560 30.78 22.90 74.08
CA PRO A 560 29.38 22.92 74.48
C PRO A 560 28.45 22.24 73.47
N MET A 561 27.45 21.53 73.99
CA MET A 561 26.51 20.73 73.22
C MET A 561 25.08 21.27 73.27
N ILE A 562 24.30 20.91 72.25
CA ILE A 562 22.87 21.20 72.12
C ILE A 562 22.11 19.96 71.63
N GLN A 563 21.03 19.58 72.31
CA GLN A 563 20.15 18.49 71.89
C GLN A 563 19.02 19.05 71.01
N CYS A 564 18.56 18.28 70.03
CA CYS A 564 17.37 18.62 69.24
C CYS A 564 16.10 18.08 69.91
N GLU A 565 15.10 18.93 70.16
CA GLU A 565 13.86 18.48 70.80
C GLU A 565 13.12 17.42 69.96
N LEU A 566 13.04 17.56 68.62
CA LEU A 566 12.29 16.61 67.79
C LEU A 566 12.93 15.21 67.76
N CYS A 567 14.19 15.06 67.30
CA CYS A 567 14.83 13.75 67.12
C CYS A 567 15.64 13.26 68.34
N ARG A 568 15.84 14.10 69.36
CA ARG A 568 16.65 13.84 70.57
C ARG A 568 18.14 13.51 70.37
N ASP A 569 18.63 13.66 69.14
CA ASP A 569 20.07 13.61 68.83
C ASP A 569 20.80 14.87 69.35
N ALA A 570 22.12 14.74 69.54
CA ALA A 570 22.97 15.75 70.18
C ALA A 570 24.05 16.29 69.21
N PHE A 571 24.24 17.61 69.22
CA PHE A 571 25.06 18.34 68.26
C PHE A 571 26.07 19.26 68.97
N HIS A 572 27.28 19.39 68.42
CA HIS A 572 28.22 20.45 68.81
C HIS A 572 27.64 21.81 68.37
N THR A 573 27.64 22.82 69.23
CA THR A 573 27.06 24.14 68.88
C THR A 573 27.81 24.86 67.77
N SER A 574 29.07 24.50 67.51
CA SER A 574 29.89 25.00 66.40
C SER A 574 29.59 24.35 65.05
N CYS A 575 28.93 23.19 65.03
CA CYS A 575 28.60 22.44 63.81
C CYS A 575 27.20 22.74 63.26
N VAL A 576 26.43 23.61 63.91
CA VAL A 576 25.04 23.95 63.55
C VAL A 576 24.74 25.43 63.81
N ALA A 577 23.83 26.03 63.04
CA ALA A 577 23.43 27.41 63.29
C ALA A 577 22.64 27.52 64.62
N VAL A 578 23.21 28.24 65.58
CA VAL A 578 22.65 28.50 66.92
C VAL A 578 22.31 30.00 67.02
N PRO A 579 21.03 30.41 66.89
CA PRO A 579 20.65 31.82 66.98
C PRO A 579 21.03 32.47 68.33
N SER A 580 21.69 33.63 68.29
CA SER A 580 22.01 34.43 69.47
C SER A 580 20.75 34.86 70.23
N ILE A 581 20.88 35.05 71.55
CA ILE A 581 19.72 35.19 72.44
C ILE A 581 19.15 36.61 72.42
N SER A 582 17.88 36.73 72.04
CA SER A 582 17.04 37.87 72.38
C SER A 582 15.59 37.39 72.64
N GLN A 583 15.23 37.36 73.92
CA GLN A 583 13.88 37.11 74.48
C GLN A 583 13.19 35.76 74.14
N GLY A 584 13.03 34.93 75.18
CA GLY A 584 12.11 33.77 75.21
C GLY A 584 12.78 32.40 75.31
N LEU A 585 12.14 31.48 76.04
CA LEU A 585 12.46 30.05 76.09
C LEU A 585 12.11 29.41 74.72
N ARG A 586 13.04 29.50 73.76
CA ARG A 586 12.87 28.92 72.41
C ARG A 586 13.53 27.55 72.30
N ILE A 587 12.71 26.57 71.97
CA ILE A 587 13.07 25.18 71.65
C ILE A 587 13.95 25.17 70.39
N TRP A 588 14.94 24.29 70.32
CA TRP A 588 15.81 24.15 69.15
C TRP A 588 15.57 22.84 68.38
N LEU A 589 15.56 22.96 67.06
CA LEU A 589 15.49 21.87 66.09
C LEU A 589 16.76 21.87 65.24
N CYS A 590 17.36 20.69 65.02
CA CYS A 590 18.52 20.56 64.14
C CYS A 590 18.13 20.77 62.66
N PRO A 591 19.11 20.95 61.74
CA PRO A 591 18.83 21.17 60.32
C PRO A 591 17.98 20.09 59.64
N HIS A 592 18.05 18.83 60.06
CA HIS A 592 17.16 17.76 59.55
C HIS A 592 15.74 17.80 60.14
N CYS A 593 15.57 18.49 61.27
CA CYS A 593 14.28 18.62 61.95
C CYS A 593 13.51 19.88 61.52
N ARG A 594 14.17 20.98 61.14
CA ARG A 594 13.54 22.17 60.55
C ARG A 594 13.37 21.99 59.03
N ARG A 595 12.13 21.76 58.57
CA ARG A 595 11.78 21.58 57.13
C ARG A 595 11.06 22.78 56.51
N SER A 596 10.61 23.73 57.32
CA SER A 596 9.74 24.85 56.93
C SER A 596 9.96 26.06 57.85
N GLU A 597 9.40 27.21 57.47
CA GLU A 597 9.34 28.40 58.32
C GLU A 597 8.21 28.38 59.37
N LYS A 598 7.38 27.32 59.39
CA LYS A 598 6.23 27.17 60.30
C LYS A 598 5.34 28.42 60.41
N PRO A 599 4.72 28.89 59.31
CA PRO A 599 3.82 30.04 59.33
C PRO A 599 2.68 29.87 60.36
N PRO A 600 2.18 30.96 60.97
CA PRO A 600 1.02 30.91 61.86
C PRO A 600 -0.24 30.53 61.07
N LEU A 601 -1.14 29.79 61.72
CA LEU A 601 -2.33 29.21 61.08
C LEU A 601 -3.16 30.22 60.28
N GLU A 602 -3.30 31.45 60.78
CA GLU A 602 -4.01 32.56 60.14
C GLU A 602 -3.51 32.86 58.71
N LYS A 603 -2.19 32.79 58.46
CA LYS A 603 -1.61 33.03 57.12
C LYS A 603 -1.92 31.92 56.12
N ILE A 604 -2.38 30.75 56.59
CA ILE A 604 -2.63 29.56 55.77
C ILE A 604 -4.11 29.47 55.36
N LEU A 605 -5.02 30.03 56.15
CA LEU A 605 -6.46 30.04 55.85
C LEU A 605 -6.78 30.64 54.44
N PRO A 606 -6.12 31.72 53.96
CA PRO A 606 -6.29 32.21 52.59
C PRO A 606 -5.89 31.19 51.50
N LEU A 607 -4.85 30.39 51.72
CA LEU A 607 -4.46 29.33 50.77
C LEU A 607 -5.54 28.25 50.68
N LEU A 608 -6.11 27.83 51.82
CA LEU A 608 -7.20 26.85 51.84
C LEU A 608 -8.46 27.41 51.17
N ALA A 609 -8.83 28.66 51.45
CA ALA A 609 -9.99 29.32 50.84
C ALA A 609 -9.83 29.48 49.32
N SER A 610 -8.64 29.88 48.86
CA SER A 610 -8.34 29.97 47.42
C SER A 610 -8.43 28.59 46.74
N LEU A 611 -7.87 27.54 47.35
CA LEU A 611 -7.96 26.16 46.84
C LEU A 611 -9.42 25.65 46.75
N GLN A 612 -10.28 26.00 47.73
CA GLN A 612 -11.71 25.67 47.70
C GLN A 612 -12.48 26.42 46.61
N ARG A 613 -12.03 27.63 46.23
CA ARG A 613 -12.59 28.42 45.13
C ARG A 613 -12.15 27.91 43.76
N ILE A 614 -10.87 27.55 43.61
CA ILE A 614 -10.27 27.04 42.36
C ILE A 614 -10.90 25.71 41.94
N ARG A 615 -11.39 24.88 42.89
CA ARG A 615 -12.11 23.61 42.60
C ARG A 615 -11.30 22.63 41.72
N VAL A 616 -10.00 22.53 41.99
CA VAL A 616 -9.10 21.50 41.42
C VAL A 616 -8.48 20.66 42.55
N ARG A 617 -8.19 19.40 42.26
CA ARG A 617 -7.44 18.47 43.13
C ARG A 617 -5.99 18.37 42.67
N LEU A 618 -5.06 18.44 43.62
CA LEU A 618 -3.64 18.20 43.44
C LEU A 618 -3.04 17.67 44.76
N PRO A 619 -1.95 16.88 44.73
CA PRO A 619 -1.36 16.27 45.93
C PRO A 619 -1.05 17.27 47.05
N GLU A 620 -0.49 18.45 46.74
CA GLU A 620 -0.19 19.46 47.75
C GLU A 620 -1.46 20.06 48.38
N GLY A 621 -2.56 20.08 47.63
CA GLY A 621 -3.86 20.56 48.11
C GLY A 621 -4.51 19.60 49.10
N ASP A 622 -4.36 18.29 48.90
CA ASP A 622 -4.81 17.28 49.86
C ASP A 622 -3.86 17.16 51.07
N ALA A 623 -2.55 17.29 50.85
CA ALA A 623 -1.57 17.41 51.93
C ALA A 623 -1.84 18.63 52.83
N LEU A 624 -2.16 19.80 52.25
CA LEU A 624 -2.52 20.99 53.02
C LEU A 624 -3.80 20.79 53.85
N ARG A 625 -4.84 20.17 53.26
CA ARG A 625 -6.09 19.84 53.99
C ARG A 625 -5.80 18.94 55.19
N TYR A 626 -5.03 17.87 54.98
CA TYR A 626 -4.62 16.96 56.06
C TYR A 626 -3.77 17.65 57.13
N MET A 627 -2.81 18.49 56.74
CA MET A 627 -1.97 19.24 57.67
C MET A 627 -2.80 20.19 58.55
N ILE A 628 -3.82 20.84 58.00
CA ILE A 628 -4.75 21.70 58.77
C ILE A 628 -5.63 20.86 59.70
N GLU A 629 -6.19 19.73 59.24
CA GLU A 629 -6.99 18.84 60.09
C GLU A 629 -6.15 18.29 61.26
N ARG A 630 -4.93 17.81 60.99
CA ARG A 630 -3.95 17.38 61.99
C ARG A 630 -3.62 18.49 62.99
N THR A 631 -3.47 19.73 62.51
CA THR A 631 -3.21 20.91 63.35
C THR A 631 -4.37 21.15 64.32
N VAL A 632 -5.61 21.17 63.84
CA VAL A 632 -6.81 21.39 64.69
C VAL A 632 -7.01 20.22 65.68
N ASN A 633 -6.82 18.98 65.24
CA ASN A 633 -6.88 17.79 66.09
C ASN A 633 -5.75 17.73 67.14
N TRP A 634 -4.61 18.36 66.88
CA TRP A 634 -3.56 18.57 67.88
C TRP A 634 -3.94 19.70 68.85
N GLN A 635 -4.39 20.85 68.33
CA GLN A 635 -4.76 22.04 69.10
C GLN A 635 -5.85 21.72 70.13
N HIS A 636 -6.90 21.00 69.73
CA HIS A 636 -7.96 20.56 70.63
C HIS A 636 -7.43 19.65 71.76
N ARG A 637 -6.53 18.70 71.47
CA ARG A 637 -5.89 17.85 72.50
C ARG A 637 -4.97 18.64 73.44
N ALA A 638 -4.24 19.63 72.91
CA ALA A 638 -3.40 20.52 73.71
C ALA A 638 -4.23 21.38 74.67
N GLN A 639 -5.28 22.03 74.16
CA GLN A 639 -6.23 22.82 74.95
C GLN A 639 -6.94 21.98 76.02
N GLN A 640 -7.34 20.74 75.69
CA GLN A 640 -7.90 19.79 76.66
C GLN A 640 -6.89 19.46 77.77
N LEU A 641 -5.64 19.14 77.44
CA LEU A 641 -4.61 18.82 78.44
C LEU A 641 -4.28 20.00 79.35
N LEU A 642 -4.09 21.20 78.77
CA LEU A 642 -3.90 22.46 79.50
C LEU A 642 -5.07 22.75 80.45
N SER A 643 -6.31 22.67 79.94
CA SER A 643 -7.53 22.92 80.73
C SER A 643 -7.77 21.87 81.82
N SER A 644 -7.25 20.64 81.66
CA SER A 644 -7.50 19.54 82.59
C SER A 644 -6.65 19.58 83.86
N GLY A 645 -5.61 20.42 83.92
CA GLY A 645 -4.70 20.52 85.06
C GLY A 645 -3.80 19.29 85.31
N ASN A 646 -3.84 18.26 84.45
CA ASN A 646 -3.08 17.02 84.64
C ASN A 646 -1.57 17.12 84.33
N LEU A 647 -1.09 18.30 83.92
CA LEU A 647 0.32 18.59 83.66
C LEU A 647 1.12 18.67 84.97
N LYS A 648 1.66 17.54 85.41
CA LYS A 648 2.62 17.51 86.53
C LYS A 648 3.94 18.17 86.10
N PHE A 649 4.40 19.15 86.88
CA PHE A 649 5.69 19.80 86.66
C PHE A 649 6.85 18.78 86.68
N VAL A 650 7.77 18.88 85.71
CA VAL A 650 9.00 18.09 85.67
C VAL A 650 9.95 18.64 86.74
N GLN A 651 9.89 18.08 87.94
CA GLN A 651 10.81 18.44 89.03
C GLN A 651 12.20 17.87 88.74
N ASP A 652 13.23 18.72 88.75
CA ASP A 652 14.63 18.39 88.42
C ASP A 652 15.30 17.54 89.52
N ARG A 653 14.81 16.31 89.70
CA ARG A 653 15.39 15.32 90.62
C ARG A 653 16.32 14.37 89.87
N VAL A 654 17.62 14.59 90.07
CA VAL A 654 18.71 13.59 90.02
C VAL A 654 19.04 13.00 88.62
N GLY A 655 18.14 13.00 87.64
CA GLY A 655 18.40 12.44 86.30
C GLY A 655 19.63 13.02 85.59
N SER A 656 19.86 14.33 85.71
CA SER A 656 21.00 15.03 85.14
C SER A 656 22.37 14.54 85.65
N GLY A 657 22.42 14.00 86.88
CA GLY A 657 23.67 13.59 87.54
C GLY A 657 24.34 12.35 86.93
N LEU A 658 23.56 11.41 86.39
CA LEU A 658 24.09 10.17 85.80
C LEU A 658 24.81 10.40 84.47
N LEU A 659 24.33 11.37 83.67
CA LEU A 659 25.06 11.84 82.49
C LEU A 659 26.29 12.66 82.88
N TYR A 660 26.18 13.51 83.91
CA TYR A 660 27.22 14.45 84.31
C TYR A 660 28.55 13.77 84.67
N SER A 661 28.52 12.77 85.55
CA SER A 661 29.74 12.13 86.06
C SER A 661 30.53 11.34 85.01
N ARG A 662 29.92 10.96 83.88
CA ARG A 662 30.58 10.12 82.87
C ARG A 662 31.37 10.91 81.83
N TRP A 663 30.91 12.10 81.46
CA TRP A 663 31.52 12.88 80.38
C TRP A 663 32.89 13.47 80.76
N GLN A 664 33.18 13.58 82.06
CA GLN A 664 34.52 13.93 82.55
C GLN A 664 35.52 12.77 82.38
N ALA A 665 35.07 11.51 82.41
CA ALA A 665 35.96 10.34 82.33
C ALA A 665 36.57 10.10 80.93
N SER A 666 36.00 10.71 79.88
CA SER A 666 36.55 10.67 78.51
C SER A 666 37.46 11.86 78.18
N ALA A 667 37.71 12.76 79.13
CA ALA A 667 38.53 13.96 78.97
C ALA A 667 39.76 13.92 79.88
N GLY A 668 40.65 12.95 79.66
CA GLY A 668 41.83 12.71 80.49
C GLY A 668 43.09 12.34 79.71
N GLN A 669 44.22 12.90 80.16
CA GLN A 669 45.61 12.59 79.78
C GLN A 669 46.02 12.83 78.31
N VAL A 670 46.66 13.98 78.09
CA VAL A 670 47.84 14.11 77.21
C VAL A 670 48.96 14.69 78.07
N SER A 671 50.19 14.21 77.92
CA SER A 671 51.34 14.50 78.79
C SER A 671 52.35 15.45 78.15
N ASP A 672 52.99 16.30 78.97
CA ASP A 672 54.04 17.22 78.55
C ASP A 672 55.31 16.49 78.10
N THR A 673 55.85 16.88 76.93
CA THR A 673 57.29 16.82 76.61
C THR A 673 57.66 17.89 75.57
N ASN A 674 58.91 18.36 75.61
CA ASN A 674 59.37 19.56 74.90
C ASN A 674 59.96 19.27 73.49
N LYS A 675 59.70 20.15 72.50
CA LYS A 675 60.73 21.02 71.83
C LYS A 675 60.30 21.59 70.45
N VAL A 676 60.55 22.90 70.25
CA VAL A 676 61.11 23.59 69.04
C VAL A 676 60.39 23.32 67.69
N SER A 677 59.71 24.30 67.06
CA SER A 677 60.34 25.43 66.31
C SER A 677 59.39 26.62 66.07
N GLN A 678 59.93 27.77 65.64
CA GLN A 678 59.28 29.05 65.26
C GLN A 678 59.86 29.51 63.89
N PRO A 679 59.50 30.67 63.26
CA PRO A 679 58.33 31.59 63.34
C PRO A 679 57.78 31.86 61.88
N PRO A 680 57.30 33.05 61.40
CA PRO A 680 56.81 34.29 62.04
C PRO A 680 55.48 34.90 61.49
N GLY A 681 54.91 35.84 62.28
CA GLY A 681 54.03 36.93 61.80
C GLY A 681 52.56 36.86 62.27
N THR A 682 51.89 37.94 62.73
CA THR A 682 52.34 39.33 62.99
C THR A 682 51.41 40.01 64.02
N THR A 683 51.94 40.95 64.83
CA THR A 683 51.26 41.96 65.68
C THR A 683 50.22 41.54 66.75
N SER A 684 50.73 41.49 67.99
CA SER A 684 50.13 41.90 69.28
C SER A 684 49.01 42.97 69.26
N PHE A 685 48.08 42.94 70.23
CA PHE A 685 47.92 44.03 71.22
C PHE A 685 47.18 43.64 72.53
N SER A 686 47.89 43.77 73.66
CA SER A 686 47.47 44.08 75.06
C SER A 686 46.27 43.38 75.76
N LEU A 687 46.58 42.75 76.90
CA LEU A 687 45.71 42.53 78.08
C LEU A 687 45.53 43.83 78.91
N PRO A 688 44.64 43.80 79.92
CA PRO A 688 45.11 44.02 81.31
C PRO A 688 44.73 42.88 82.29
N ASP A 689 45.51 42.76 83.36
CA ASP A 689 45.29 41.91 84.55
C ASP A 689 44.26 42.55 85.53
N ASP A 690 43.83 42.01 86.68
CA ASP A 690 44.26 40.85 87.49
C ASP A 690 43.11 40.38 88.44
N TRP A 691 43.40 39.41 89.32
CA TRP A 691 42.75 39.06 90.61
C TRP A 691 41.59 38.02 90.67
N ASP A 692 42.04 36.79 90.96
CA ASP A 692 41.76 36.02 92.18
C ASP A 692 40.45 35.19 92.37
N ASN A 693 40.66 33.87 92.25
CA ASN A 693 40.24 32.79 93.16
C ASN A 693 38.77 32.47 93.55
N ARG A 694 38.49 31.16 93.45
CA ARG A 694 37.62 30.35 94.33
C ARG A 694 36.10 30.60 94.30
N THR A 695 35.43 30.00 93.30
CA THR A 695 34.39 28.99 93.57
C THR A 695 34.10 28.11 92.35
N SER A 696 34.32 26.80 92.48
CA SER A 696 34.20 25.84 91.36
C SER A 696 32.73 25.44 91.10
N TYR A 697 31.95 26.33 90.48
CA TYR A 697 30.61 25.98 90.00
C TYR A 697 30.71 25.10 88.75
N LEU A 698 30.42 23.82 88.93
CA LEU A 698 30.42 22.77 87.92
C LEU A 698 29.44 23.08 86.77
N HIS A 699 29.95 23.62 85.66
CA HIS A 699 29.15 23.89 84.46
C HIS A 699 28.70 22.60 83.76
N SER A 700 27.50 22.64 83.17
CA SER A 700 26.97 21.58 82.30
C SER A 700 27.70 21.55 80.95
N PRO A 701 28.00 20.37 80.37
CA PRO A 701 28.48 20.27 78.98
C PRO A 701 27.41 20.67 77.95
N PHE A 702 26.14 20.78 78.35
CA PHE A 702 25.05 21.28 77.52
C PHE A 702 24.78 22.77 77.79
N SER A 703 24.53 23.53 76.72
CA SER A 703 24.34 24.98 76.78
C SER A 703 23.15 25.38 77.68
N THR A 704 23.45 26.04 78.80
CA THR A 704 22.53 26.27 79.93
C THR A 704 21.31 27.15 79.63
N GLY A 705 21.22 27.72 78.42
CA GLY A 705 20.09 28.54 77.95
C GLY A 705 19.08 27.82 77.03
N ARG A 706 19.21 26.51 76.77
CA ARG A 706 18.34 25.77 75.84
C ARG A 706 17.91 24.40 76.38
N SER A 707 16.82 24.39 77.13
CA SER A 707 16.20 23.18 77.68
C SER A 707 15.41 22.40 76.63
N CYS A 708 15.89 21.20 76.26
CA CYS A 708 15.00 20.11 75.83
C CYS A 708 14.29 19.54 77.06
N ILE A 709 13.07 19.03 76.90
CA ILE A 709 12.28 18.54 78.05
C ILE A 709 12.79 17.15 78.47
N PRO A 710 13.24 16.93 79.72
CA PRO A 710 13.57 15.59 80.20
C PRO A 710 12.31 14.72 80.20
N LEU A 711 12.32 13.58 79.50
CA LEU A 711 11.15 12.69 79.42
C LEU A 711 10.88 11.92 80.72
N HIS A 712 11.84 11.92 81.65
CA HIS A 712 11.74 11.25 82.94
C HIS A 712 10.70 11.94 83.83
N GLY A 713 9.49 11.38 83.88
CA GLY A 713 8.34 11.91 84.63
C GLY A 713 7.21 12.48 83.76
N VAL A 714 7.38 12.56 82.44
CA VAL A 714 6.35 12.98 81.48
C VAL A 714 5.52 11.76 81.06
N SER A 715 4.19 11.91 80.91
CA SER A 715 3.32 10.81 80.47
C SER A 715 3.50 10.52 78.97
N PRO A 716 3.23 9.29 78.49
CA PRO A 716 3.42 8.94 77.08
C PRO A 716 2.52 9.76 76.15
N GLU A 717 1.32 10.16 76.59
CA GLU A 717 0.39 11.00 75.84
C GLU A 717 0.93 12.43 75.66
N VAL A 718 1.52 13.01 76.72
CA VAL A 718 2.17 14.32 76.65
C VAL A 718 3.43 14.25 75.79
N ASN A 719 4.19 13.15 75.84
CA ASN A 719 5.33 12.92 74.95
C ASN A 719 4.91 12.79 73.47
N GLU A 720 3.80 12.10 73.16
CA GLU A 720 3.22 12.08 71.80
C GLU A 720 2.83 13.49 71.35
N LEU A 721 2.14 14.24 72.19
CA LEU A 721 1.71 15.60 71.88
C LEU A 721 2.91 16.54 71.64
N LEU A 722 3.98 16.41 72.43
CA LEU A 722 5.24 17.15 72.26
C LEU A 722 5.97 16.79 70.95
N MET A 723 5.99 15.51 70.56
CA MET A 723 6.52 15.07 69.26
C MET A 723 5.72 15.68 68.12
N GLU A 724 4.39 15.56 68.16
CA GLU A 724 3.53 16.01 67.08
C GLU A 724 3.54 17.54 66.94
N ALA A 725 3.61 18.30 68.05
CA ALA A 725 3.81 19.75 68.04
C ALA A 725 5.03 20.18 67.21
N GLN A 726 6.13 19.41 67.30
CA GLN A 726 7.34 19.69 66.53
C GLN A 726 7.29 19.16 65.09
N LEU A 727 6.37 18.23 64.78
CA LEU A 727 6.06 17.77 63.42
C LEU A 727 5.06 18.66 62.66
N LEU A 728 4.20 19.42 63.35
CA LEU A 728 3.32 20.41 62.70
C LEU A 728 4.15 21.44 61.91
N GLN A 729 3.72 21.74 60.69
CA GLN A 729 4.37 22.71 59.79
C GLN A 729 3.83 24.14 59.97
N VAL A 730 3.28 24.43 61.15
CA VAL A 730 2.65 25.71 61.50
C VAL A 730 3.09 26.14 62.90
N SER A 731 2.99 27.44 63.20
CA SER A 731 3.13 27.94 64.58
C SER A 731 1.75 28.14 65.22
N LEU A 732 1.60 27.62 66.44
CA LEU A 732 0.41 27.80 67.30
C LEU A 732 0.85 28.36 68.66
N PRO A 733 0.07 29.26 69.28
CA PRO A 733 0.37 29.78 70.61
C PRO A 733 0.35 28.68 71.68
N GLU A 734 -0.53 27.68 71.56
CA GLU A 734 -0.63 26.56 72.52
C GLU A 734 0.64 25.69 72.56
N ILE A 735 1.45 25.68 71.49
CA ILE A 735 2.77 25.02 71.53
C ILE A 735 3.69 25.79 72.48
N GLN A 736 3.71 27.12 72.38
CA GLN A 736 4.55 27.94 73.26
C GLN A 736 4.05 27.86 74.71
N GLU A 737 2.73 27.94 74.93
CA GLU A 737 2.11 27.83 76.25
C GLU A 737 2.43 26.47 76.90
N LEU A 738 2.22 25.36 76.20
CA LEU A 738 2.46 24.01 76.74
C LEU A 738 3.94 23.77 77.11
N TYR A 739 4.88 24.27 76.30
CA TYR A 739 6.31 24.21 76.68
C TYR A 739 6.65 25.18 77.82
N GLN A 740 5.99 26.35 77.92
CA GLN A 740 6.15 27.25 79.07
C GLN A 740 5.63 26.62 80.37
N THR A 741 4.45 25.98 80.36
CA THR A 741 3.90 25.26 81.52
C THR A 741 4.83 24.14 82.01
N LEU A 742 5.42 23.38 81.08
CA LEU A 742 6.34 22.28 81.42
C LEU A 742 7.74 22.74 81.89
N LEU A 743 8.15 23.97 81.56
CA LEU A 743 9.46 24.54 81.90
C LEU A 743 9.41 25.60 83.02
N ALA A 744 8.21 25.96 83.50
CA ALA A 744 8.03 26.92 84.57
C ALA A 744 8.52 26.37 85.92
N LYS A 745 9.41 27.11 86.59
CA LYS A 745 9.78 26.83 87.99
C LYS A 745 8.65 27.28 88.92
N PRO A 746 8.25 26.48 89.93
CA PRO A 746 7.24 26.90 90.90
C PRO A 746 7.75 28.04 91.80
N SER A 747 6.94 29.10 91.95
CA SER A 747 7.19 30.22 92.86
C SER A 747 6.65 29.94 94.27
N PRO A 748 7.40 30.19 95.36
CA PRO A 748 7.00 29.84 96.71
C PRO A 748 6.19 30.94 97.44
N ALA A 749 4.88 31.01 97.19
CA ALA A 749 3.87 31.77 97.96
C ALA A 749 2.46 31.38 97.44
N GLN A 750 1.40 31.17 98.23
CA GLN A 750 1.18 31.14 99.68
C GLN A 750 0.16 30.04 100.01
N GLN A 751 0.21 29.46 101.22
CA GLN A 751 -0.92 28.74 101.83
C GLN A 751 -1.34 29.47 103.11
N THR A 752 -2.58 29.96 103.15
CA THR A 752 -3.37 30.10 104.38
C THR A 752 -4.85 30.24 104.03
N ASP A 753 -5.65 29.49 104.80
CA ASP A 753 -7.07 29.63 105.16
C ASP A 753 -7.78 30.98 104.90
N ARG A 754 -9.12 31.02 104.73
CA ARG A 754 -10.10 30.33 105.60
C ARG A 754 -11.54 30.25 105.05
N SER A 755 -12.28 29.25 105.53
CA SER A 755 -13.75 29.21 105.75
C SER A 755 -14.76 29.41 104.60
N SER A 756 -15.40 28.30 104.22
CA SER A 756 -16.85 28.21 103.89
C SER A 756 -17.71 28.31 105.18
N PRO A 757 -19.07 28.20 105.16
CA PRO A 757 -20.01 28.20 104.03
C PRO A 757 -21.25 29.13 104.20
N VAL A 758 -21.96 29.45 103.10
CA VAL A 758 -23.41 29.72 103.14
C VAL A 758 -24.12 29.01 101.96
N ARG A 759 -25.20 28.30 102.30
CA ARG A 759 -26.21 27.62 101.46
C ARG A 759 -27.45 27.41 102.36
N PRO A 760 -28.66 27.08 101.85
CA PRO A 760 -29.09 27.00 100.46
C PRO A 760 -30.40 27.78 100.16
N SER A 761 -30.64 28.07 98.88
CA SER A 761 -31.97 27.93 98.26
C SER A 761 -31.81 27.88 96.73
N SER A 762 -32.83 27.44 96.01
CA SER A 762 -32.76 27.20 94.57
C SER A 762 -33.94 27.83 93.83
N GLU A 763 -33.69 28.96 93.17
CA GLU A 763 -34.56 29.46 92.11
C GLU A 763 -33.75 29.65 90.83
N LYS A 764 -34.04 28.80 89.84
CA LYS A 764 -33.74 29.06 88.43
C LYS A 764 -35.05 29.49 87.79
N ASN A 765 -35.02 30.54 86.99
CA ASN A 765 -35.86 30.75 85.80
C ASN A 765 -35.20 31.89 84.98
N ASP A 766 -35.03 31.72 83.67
CA ASP A 766 -36.02 31.96 82.59
C ASP A 766 -36.38 33.46 82.48
N CYS A 767 -36.42 34.05 81.30
CA CYS A 767 -37.16 33.59 80.12
C CYS A 767 -36.35 33.66 78.79
N CYS A 768 -36.74 32.96 77.70
CA CYS A 768 -37.96 32.17 77.50
C CYS A 768 -37.78 31.02 76.49
N ARG A 769 -38.43 29.86 76.77
CA ARG A 769 -39.04 28.85 75.85
C ARG A 769 -38.29 28.46 74.54
N GLY A 770 -38.11 27.18 74.17
CA GLY A 770 -38.42 25.91 74.83
C GLY A 770 -39.56 25.08 74.20
N LYS A 771 -39.18 23.91 73.61
CA LYS A 771 -39.88 22.59 73.63
C LYS A 771 -41.17 22.43 72.79
N ARG A 772 -41.54 21.26 72.23
CA ARG A 772 -41.02 19.84 72.20
C ARG A 772 -41.72 19.09 71.02
N ASP A 773 -41.42 17.85 70.57
CA ASP A 773 -40.45 16.81 70.97
C ASP A 773 -39.41 16.47 69.85
N GLY A 774 -39.44 15.43 68.98
CA GLY A 774 -40.46 14.38 68.70
C GLY A 774 -40.04 13.13 67.88
N ILE A 775 -38.74 12.82 67.74
CA ILE A 775 -38.10 11.51 67.40
C ILE A 775 -38.77 10.51 66.40
N ASN A 776 -38.01 10.13 65.34
CA ASN A 776 -38.20 8.98 64.41
C ASN A 776 -39.45 9.05 63.48
N SER A 777 -39.46 8.48 62.26
CA SER A 777 -38.82 7.22 61.83
C SER A 777 -38.50 7.15 60.31
N LEU A 778 -38.05 5.95 59.90
CA LEU A 778 -37.56 5.49 58.60
C LEU A 778 -38.50 5.62 57.38
N GLU A 779 -37.84 5.79 56.22
CA GLU A 779 -38.06 5.06 54.94
C GLU A 779 -39.19 5.37 53.92
N ARG A 780 -38.70 5.46 52.66
CA ARG A 780 -39.18 4.79 51.42
C ARG A 780 -40.53 5.18 50.77
N LYS A 781 -40.34 5.67 49.54
CA LYS A 781 -40.90 5.16 48.26
C LYS A 781 -42.27 5.65 47.72
N LEU A 782 -42.20 6.02 46.43
CA LEU A 782 -43.11 5.68 45.32
C LEU A 782 -44.40 6.47 45.03
N LYS A 783 -44.35 7.15 43.87
CA LYS A 783 -45.37 7.22 42.79
C LYS A 783 -46.81 7.61 43.13
N ARG A 784 -47.18 8.81 42.63
CA ARG A 784 -48.14 9.06 41.52
C ARG A 784 -48.07 10.57 41.17
N ARG A 785 -48.09 11.11 39.92
CA ARG A 785 -48.84 10.84 38.66
C ARG A 785 -50.35 10.88 38.87
N LEU A 786 -51.15 11.68 38.18
CA LEU A 786 -50.92 12.61 37.04
C LEU A 786 -52.22 13.42 36.87
N GLU A 787 -52.19 14.71 36.51
CA GLU A 787 -53.35 15.32 35.81
C GLU A 787 -52.97 16.51 34.91
N ARG A 788 -53.93 16.89 34.06
CA ARG A 788 -53.80 17.61 32.77
C ARG A 788 -55.22 18.15 32.48
N GLU A 789 -55.52 19.43 32.24
CA GLU A 789 -55.35 20.20 30.99
C GLU A 789 -55.79 21.68 31.18
N GLY A 790 -55.48 22.55 30.20
CA GLY A 790 -56.02 23.91 30.08
C GLY A 790 -55.46 24.61 28.83
N LEU A 791 -56.31 25.26 28.02
CA LEU A 791 -55.98 25.66 26.64
C LEU A 791 -56.31 27.12 26.30
N SER A 792 -55.42 27.76 25.52
CA SER A 792 -55.67 28.95 24.66
C SER A 792 -56.10 30.26 25.36
N SER A 793 -56.18 31.45 24.74
CA SER A 793 -55.93 31.87 23.34
C SER A 793 -55.55 33.38 23.26
N GLU A 794 -55.16 33.84 22.05
CA GLU A 794 -55.05 35.24 21.55
C GLU A 794 -54.14 36.25 22.32
N ARG A 795 -53.12 36.90 21.75
CA ARG A 795 -52.97 37.74 20.52
C ARG A 795 -53.55 39.16 20.65
N TRP A 796 -52.68 40.18 20.55
CA TRP A 796 -52.99 41.50 19.95
C TRP A 796 -51.70 42.26 19.55
N GLU A 797 -51.75 42.99 18.45
CA GLU A 797 -50.70 43.92 17.98
C GLU A 797 -51.17 45.38 18.11
N ARG A 798 -50.24 46.34 18.26
CA ARG A 798 -50.44 47.71 17.76
C ARG A 798 -49.13 48.50 17.57
N VAL A 799 -49.19 49.52 16.70
CA VAL A 799 -48.05 50.24 16.09
C VAL A 799 -48.34 51.75 16.02
N LYS A 800 -47.29 52.59 15.84
CA LYS A 800 -47.23 54.08 15.63
C LYS A 800 -46.83 54.86 16.91
N LYS A 801 -46.10 55.99 16.89
CA LYS A 801 -45.35 56.83 15.89
C LYS A 801 -44.43 57.80 16.72
N MET A 802 -43.46 58.61 16.26
CA MET A 802 -42.55 58.69 15.07
C MET A 802 -41.94 60.11 15.03
N ARG A 803 -40.60 60.29 14.98
CA ARG A 803 -39.93 61.56 14.55
C ARG A 803 -38.45 61.36 14.12
N THR A 804 -37.97 62.29 13.28
CA THR A 804 -36.65 62.36 12.58
C THR A 804 -36.19 63.86 12.59
N PRO A 805 -35.26 64.46 11.79
CA PRO A 805 -34.43 63.98 10.65
C PRO A 805 -32.99 64.59 10.45
N LYS A 806 -32.25 64.07 9.45
CA LYS A 806 -31.48 64.76 8.35
C LYS A 806 -30.61 63.71 7.59
N LYS A 807 -30.88 63.36 6.31
CA LYS A 807 -30.44 64.00 5.03
C LYS A 807 -28.90 64.07 4.89
N LYS A 808 -28.25 63.55 3.84
CA LYS A 808 -28.48 63.60 2.36
C LYS A 808 -28.28 62.18 1.71
N LYS A 809 -29.05 61.71 0.71
CA LYS A 809 -29.05 61.98 -0.77
C LYS A 809 -27.69 61.66 -1.44
N ILE A 810 -27.57 61.00 -2.62
CA ILE A 810 -28.47 60.30 -3.60
C ILE A 810 -27.51 59.51 -4.59
N LYS A 811 -27.80 58.58 -5.52
CA LYS A 811 -28.93 58.09 -6.37
C LYS A 811 -28.67 56.59 -6.75
N LEU A 812 -29.50 55.96 -7.61
CA LEU A 812 -29.27 54.68 -8.31
C LEU A 812 -29.40 54.85 -9.84
N SER A 813 -28.82 53.97 -10.66
CA SER A 813 -29.54 53.34 -11.81
C SER A 813 -28.69 52.32 -12.59
N HIS A 814 -29.20 51.08 -12.67
CA HIS A 814 -29.02 50.11 -13.78
C HIS A 814 -30.10 50.41 -14.86
N PRO A 815 -30.26 49.68 -16.02
CA PRO A 815 -29.63 48.42 -16.47
C PRO A 815 -29.22 48.38 -17.98
N LYS A 816 -29.00 47.15 -18.50
CA LYS A 816 -29.26 46.63 -19.88
C LYS A 816 -28.18 46.66 -21.00
N ASP A 817 -27.91 45.42 -21.45
CA ASP A 817 -27.96 44.90 -22.84
C ASP A 817 -26.86 45.14 -23.92
N MET A 818 -26.28 43.99 -24.32
CA MET A 818 -26.08 43.49 -25.71
C MET A 818 -24.77 43.71 -26.51
N ASN A 819 -24.21 42.54 -26.87
CA ASN A 819 -23.54 42.11 -28.11
C ASN A 819 -22.10 42.53 -28.50
N ASN A 820 -21.27 41.49 -28.65
CA ASN A 820 -20.41 41.15 -29.79
C ASN A 820 -19.70 42.26 -30.58
N PHE A 821 -18.38 42.11 -30.72
CA PHE A 821 -17.82 41.73 -32.02
C PHE A 821 -16.56 40.83 -31.86
N LYS A 822 -16.44 39.80 -32.71
CA LYS A 822 -15.18 39.09 -32.96
C LYS A 822 -14.30 39.94 -33.88
N LEU A 823 -12.98 39.89 -33.71
CA LEU A 823 -12.09 39.63 -34.84
C LEU A 823 -10.80 38.94 -34.38
N GLU A 824 -10.29 38.05 -35.22
CA GLU A 824 -9.02 37.33 -35.06
C GLU A 824 -7.90 38.10 -35.80
N ARG A 825 -6.61 37.78 -35.54
CA ARG A 825 -5.71 37.12 -36.52
C ARG A 825 -4.19 37.39 -36.35
N GLU A 826 -3.47 36.32 -35.98
CA GLU A 826 -2.11 35.86 -36.36
C GLU A 826 -0.83 36.76 -36.41
N ARG A 827 0.22 36.23 -35.75
CA ARG A 827 1.63 35.98 -36.21
C ARG A 827 2.56 37.11 -36.70
N SER A 828 3.67 37.29 -35.96
CA SER A 828 5.08 37.28 -36.46
C SER A 828 5.97 36.95 -35.23
N TYR A 829 6.92 36.00 -35.20
CA TYR A 829 8.15 35.71 -35.98
C TYR A 829 9.41 36.54 -35.61
N GLU A 830 10.33 35.82 -34.94
CA GLU A 830 11.80 35.82 -35.08
C GLU A 830 12.79 36.72 -34.28
N LEU A 831 13.80 36.00 -33.75
CA LEU A 831 15.24 36.30 -33.66
C LEU A 831 15.82 37.28 -32.61
N VAL A 832 16.71 36.75 -31.74
CA VAL A 832 18.16 37.10 -31.60
C VAL A 832 18.86 36.19 -30.58
N ARG A 833 20.14 35.82 -30.82
CA ARG A 833 21.03 35.08 -29.88
C ARG A 833 22.27 35.91 -29.54
N SER A 834 22.66 35.92 -28.26
CA SER A 834 24.03 36.09 -27.69
C SER A 834 23.88 35.98 -26.16
N ALA A 835 24.62 35.17 -25.40
CA ALA A 835 26.09 35.16 -25.18
C ALA A 835 26.57 36.43 -24.41
N GLU A 836 27.31 36.35 -23.30
CA GLU A 836 27.89 35.18 -22.59
C GLU A 836 28.26 35.52 -21.12
N THR A 837 28.44 34.49 -20.28
CA THR A 837 29.17 34.37 -18.97
C THR A 837 29.43 35.59 -18.07
N HIS A 838 29.39 35.51 -16.73
CA HIS A 838 29.57 34.38 -15.77
C HIS A 838 28.37 34.34 -14.75
N SER A 839 28.31 33.67 -13.58
CA SER A 839 29.29 33.09 -12.63
C SER A 839 28.68 31.91 -11.80
N LEU A 840 29.49 31.33 -10.90
CA LEU A 840 29.20 30.22 -9.98
C LEU A 840 29.65 30.60 -8.53
N PRO A 841 29.51 29.78 -7.46
CA PRO A 841 28.95 28.42 -7.38
C PRO A 841 27.99 28.11 -6.19
N SER A 842 27.41 26.90 -6.21
CA SER A 842 27.08 26.02 -5.06
C SER A 842 25.98 26.41 -4.03
N ASP A 843 25.15 25.49 -3.50
CA ASP A 843 24.87 24.06 -3.80
C ASP A 843 23.44 23.71 -3.34
N THR A 844 22.68 22.93 -4.13
CA THR A 844 21.80 21.82 -3.68
C THR A 844 21.25 21.11 -4.92
N SER A 845 21.61 19.84 -5.13
CA SER A 845 21.15 19.04 -6.27
C SER A 845 19.76 18.44 -6.04
N TYR A 846 18.84 18.70 -6.97
CA TYR A 846 17.65 17.88 -7.20
C TYR A 846 17.92 17.07 -8.46
N SER A 847 17.88 15.73 -8.37
CA SER A 847 17.91 14.86 -9.55
C SER A 847 16.48 14.48 -9.88
N GLU A 848 16.02 14.91 -11.04
CA GLU A 848 14.88 14.29 -11.70
C GLU A 848 15.38 12.95 -12.25
N GLN A 849 14.63 11.89 -11.92
CA GLN A 849 14.95 10.52 -12.33
C GLN A 849 13.91 10.15 -13.39
N GLU A 850 14.27 10.35 -14.65
CA GLU A 850 13.47 9.87 -15.79
C GLU A 850 13.68 8.36 -15.90
N ASP A 851 12.67 7.56 -15.56
CA ASP A 851 12.72 6.10 -15.69
C ASP A 851 12.57 5.70 -17.17
N SER A 852 13.66 5.86 -17.93
CA SER A 852 13.80 5.36 -19.30
C SER A 852 14.09 3.86 -19.31
N GLU A 853 13.04 3.03 -19.23
CA GLU A 853 13.11 1.56 -19.23
C GLU A 853 13.54 0.93 -20.59
N ASP A 854 14.65 1.35 -21.21
CA ASP A 854 15.24 0.63 -22.37
C ASP A 854 16.76 0.86 -22.65
N GLU A 855 17.54 1.34 -21.67
CA GLU A 855 19.00 1.54 -21.78
C GLU A 855 19.80 0.56 -20.88
N ASP A 856 19.91 -0.72 -21.27
CA ASP A 856 21.04 -1.60 -20.87
C ASP A 856 21.17 -2.87 -21.74
N ALA A 857 21.35 -2.70 -23.05
CA ALA A 857 21.66 -3.82 -23.96
C ALA A 857 23.12 -4.29 -23.77
N ILE A 858 23.41 -5.04 -22.70
CA ILE A 858 24.77 -5.45 -22.36
C ILE A 858 25.30 -6.53 -23.32
N CYS A 859 26.11 -6.13 -24.30
CA CYS A 859 26.81 -7.04 -25.23
C CYS A 859 27.72 -8.05 -24.47
N PRO A 860 27.46 -9.38 -24.53
CA PRO A 860 28.21 -10.39 -23.76
C PRO A 860 29.60 -10.75 -24.31
N ALA A 861 30.20 -9.91 -25.15
CA ALA A 861 31.55 -10.12 -25.67
C ALA A 861 32.59 -10.02 -24.54
N VAL A 862 33.54 -10.97 -24.50
CA VAL A 862 34.62 -10.99 -23.48
C VAL A 862 35.52 -9.76 -23.58
N SER A 863 35.57 -9.14 -24.75
CA SER A 863 36.24 -7.87 -25.05
C SER A 863 35.27 -6.92 -25.77
N CYS A 864 34.17 -6.55 -25.10
CA CYS A 864 33.29 -5.50 -25.59
C CYS A 864 34.05 -4.16 -25.71
N LEU A 865 33.78 -3.42 -26.79
CA LEU A 865 34.43 -2.15 -27.12
C LEU A 865 33.59 -0.91 -26.80
N GLN A 866 32.34 -1.09 -26.36
CA GLN A 866 31.36 -0.02 -26.07
C GLN A 866 31.32 1.09 -27.15
N PRO A 867 30.87 0.77 -28.39
CA PRO A 867 30.72 1.77 -29.44
C PRO A 867 29.64 2.80 -29.07
N GLU A 868 30.01 4.07 -28.99
CA GLU A 868 29.10 5.19 -28.74
C GLU A 868 28.72 5.89 -30.07
N GLY A 869 27.43 5.97 -30.38
CA GLY A 869 26.90 6.65 -31.58
C GLY A 869 25.46 6.25 -31.92
N ASP A 870 24.78 7.05 -32.75
CA ASP A 870 23.35 6.89 -33.08
C ASP A 870 22.99 5.60 -33.83
N GLU A 871 23.97 4.93 -34.45
CA GLU A 871 23.80 3.66 -35.18
C GLU A 871 24.85 2.63 -34.69
N VAL A 872 24.42 1.69 -33.83
CA VAL A 872 25.24 0.57 -33.35
C VAL A 872 24.77 -0.74 -33.98
N ASP A 873 25.62 -1.34 -34.81
CA ASP A 873 25.33 -2.60 -35.50
C ASP A 873 25.36 -3.83 -34.57
N TRP A 874 24.26 -4.58 -34.56
CA TRP A 874 24.06 -5.78 -33.75
C TRP A 874 24.02 -7.06 -34.59
N VAL A 875 24.41 -8.19 -34.01
CA VAL A 875 24.24 -9.55 -34.55
C VAL A 875 23.84 -10.52 -33.43
N GLN A 876 22.85 -11.38 -33.69
CA GLN A 876 22.44 -12.42 -32.76
C GLN A 876 23.31 -13.66 -32.95
N CYS A 877 23.62 -14.39 -31.88
CA CYS A 877 24.25 -15.69 -31.98
C CYS A 877 23.20 -16.78 -32.29
N ASP A 878 23.27 -17.38 -33.46
CA ASP A 878 22.42 -18.50 -33.94
C ASP A 878 22.76 -19.84 -33.26
N GLY A 879 23.93 -19.92 -32.60
CA GLY A 879 24.23 -20.98 -31.64
C GLY A 879 23.34 -20.90 -30.38
N SER A 880 23.35 -21.97 -29.56
CA SER A 880 22.39 -22.26 -28.47
C SER A 880 22.22 -21.24 -27.31
N CYS A 881 22.68 -20.00 -27.43
CA CYS A 881 22.55 -18.95 -26.41
C CYS A 881 21.62 -17.80 -26.80
N ASN A 882 21.32 -17.61 -28.10
CA ASN A 882 20.47 -16.55 -28.64
C ASN A 882 20.86 -15.12 -28.20
N GLN A 883 22.09 -14.90 -27.71
CA GLN A 883 22.54 -13.61 -27.19
C GLN A 883 22.92 -12.65 -28.33
N TRP A 884 22.67 -11.37 -28.14
CA TRP A 884 23.02 -10.30 -29.07
C TRP A 884 24.41 -9.74 -28.77
N PHE A 885 25.18 -9.44 -29.81
CA PHE A 885 26.51 -8.86 -29.73
C PHE A 885 26.65 -7.68 -30.69
N HIS A 886 27.39 -6.63 -30.34
CA HIS A 886 27.80 -5.63 -31.32
C HIS A 886 28.69 -6.31 -32.38
N GLN A 887 28.44 -6.10 -33.67
CA GLN A 887 29.20 -6.74 -34.75
C GLN A 887 30.70 -6.47 -34.63
N VAL A 888 31.07 -5.22 -34.32
CA VAL A 888 32.45 -4.78 -34.07
C VAL A 888 33.12 -5.46 -32.88
N CYS A 889 32.38 -5.88 -31.86
CA CYS A 889 32.92 -6.57 -30.68
C CYS A 889 33.21 -8.06 -30.91
N VAL A 890 32.74 -8.61 -32.04
CA VAL A 890 32.92 -10.02 -32.41
C VAL A 890 33.62 -10.21 -33.76
N GLY A 891 34.02 -9.11 -34.42
CA GLY A 891 34.76 -9.15 -35.69
C GLY A 891 33.91 -9.49 -36.92
N VAL A 892 32.57 -9.39 -36.80
CA VAL A 892 31.63 -9.56 -37.90
C VAL A 892 31.46 -8.23 -38.63
N SER A 893 31.29 -8.25 -39.95
CA SER A 893 30.88 -7.10 -40.75
C SER A 893 29.40 -7.20 -41.14
N PRO A 894 28.71 -6.08 -41.46
CA PRO A 894 27.31 -6.13 -41.90
C PRO A 894 27.10 -7.05 -43.10
N GLU A 895 28.03 -6.99 -44.06
CA GLU A 895 28.04 -7.87 -45.24
C GLU A 895 28.19 -9.37 -44.93
N MET A 896 28.68 -9.75 -43.75
CA MET A 896 28.70 -11.14 -43.28
C MET A 896 27.44 -11.47 -42.49
N ALA A 897 26.97 -10.57 -41.61
CA ALA A 897 25.73 -10.75 -40.84
C ALA A 897 24.47 -10.88 -41.72
N GLU A 898 24.49 -10.35 -42.96
CA GLU A 898 23.44 -10.56 -43.96
C GLU A 898 23.49 -11.92 -44.68
N LYS A 899 24.62 -12.65 -44.63
CA LYS A 899 24.94 -13.77 -45.55
C LYS A 899 25.34 -15.07 -44.85
N GLU A 900 25.83 -15.03 -43.61
CA GLU A 900 26.39 -16.15 -42.86
C GLU A 900 25.89 -16.16 -41.40
N ASP A 901 25.46 -17.32 -40.90
CA ASP A 901 24.97 -17.49 -39.53
C ASP A 901 26.11 -17.26 -38.50
N TYR A 902 25.88 -16.46 -37.45
CA TYR A 902 26.91 -16.12 -36.47
C TYR A 902 26.85 -17.03 -35.24
N ILE A 903 27.94 -17.76 -34.96
CA ILE A 903 28.04 -18.63 -33.78
C ILE A 903 29.15 -18.13 -32.85
N CYS A 904 28.76 -17.54 -31.72
CA CYS A 904 29.72 -17.02 -30.74
C CYS A 904 30.61 -18.13 -30.14
N VAL A 905 31.82 -17.76 -29.73
CA VAL A 905 32.89 -18.68 -29.26
C VAL A 905 32.41 -19.67 -28.17
N ARG A 906 31.47 -19.26 -27.31
CA ARG A 906 30.89 -20.12 -26.25
C ARG A 906 29.99 -21.23 -26.78
N CYS A 907 29.40 -21.06 -27.96
CA CYS A 907 28.64 -22.08 -28.67
C CYS A 907 29.57 -22.91 -29.58
N THR A 908 30.50 -22.28 -30.31
CA THR A 908 31.45 -22.99 -31.20
C THR A 908 32.27 -24.06 -30.46
N VAL A 909 32.57 -23.86 -29.17
CA VAL A 909 33.28 -24.83 -28.32
C VAL A 909 32.39 -25.97 -27.82
N LYS A 910 31.05 -25.82 -27.80
CA LYS A 910 30.11 -26.87 -27.40
C LYS A 910 29.78 -27.86 -28.51
N ASP A 911 29.73 -27.38 -29.76
CA ASP A 911 29.39 -28.21 -30.93
C ASP A 911 30.58 -29.00 -31.50
N ALA A 912 31.76 -28.89 -30.87
CA ALA A 912 32.91 -29.73 -31.16
C ALA A 912 32.68 -31.18 -30.65
N PRO A 913 32.66 -32.21 -31.53
CA PRO A 913 32.38 -33.58 -31.11
C PRO A 913 33.50 -34.10 -30.19
N SER A 914 33.11 -34.56 -29.00
CA SER A 914 34.03 -35.08 -28.00
C SER A 914 34.65 -36.40 -28.46
N ARG A 915 35.95 -36.37 -28.79
CA ARG A 915 36.71 -37.58 -29.16
C ARG A 915 36.82 -38.56 -27.99
N LYS A 916 36.00 -39.60 -28.02
CA LYS A 916 36.23 -40.92 -27.42
C LYS A 916 35.72 -42.01 -28.35
#